data_AF-A0A2N5L0S5-F1
#
_entry.id   AF-A0A2N5L0S5-F1
#
_cell.length_a   1.000
_cell.length_b   1.000
_cell.length_c   1.000
_cell.angle_alpha   90.00
_cell.angle_beta   90.00
_cell.angle_gamma   90.00
#
_symmetry.space_group_name_H-M   'P 1'
#
loop_
_entity.id
_entity.type
_entity.pdbx_description
1 polymer ?
#
loop_
_entity_poly.entity_id
_entity_poly.type
_entity_poly.pdbx_seq_one_letter_code
_entity_poly.pdbx_strand_id
1 'polypeptide(L)'
;MLIIMRTSFNMKKVNVIGKKFGKLIVLQELEPHINSDGSKTRIVKVKCKCGNTFSITLKNAKKAYKCAKCKNQERLINLIGKRFGKLIVIDNAEDYITPKGVHIRRLKCKCDCGNIKITSYNSLHGGYTKSCGCLSNTCGLLKDFPKLMEKYDYINNKDVNLKSLTARSSKQIYWKCPKCKGSYLAVIASQWDHDCPYCAHYKPYKGKTDLLTKFPKIVNLYWDYKRNKIRPDEISAFSNKTVFWQCSEGHPTWRAKVESLTKSGTRCPYCNKENQESFVEEAVYYYIKNAFKDAIHTDKHIGMELDIYIPSKKVGIEYDGEPWHVTKRKIKLDNRKNLLCQKNGILLIRIREPKLPPVKNCISFIRKDSVRLQSLTCTIKQVLRYLGKDDSKVNVEHDEQTIYSQLAQKKFQNSLLSNFPDVTKEWNFEKNGNLTPEKVSKASNRRVWWKCSAGHEWRERVSERTRPNKNGHSATGCPYCSSRRVLKGFNDLMTIRPDIAKEWDYIDNGSLKPSNVMSKSSKKVWWIGKCGHKWQSKIYDRTRSTKKDSKGRVKKATGCPYCSNHKVLAGFNDLATKRPDIVKFWNYEKNNNLKPSEVLPGSHKKVWWTDNIGNEWFREIRSECNYPKCFEIRKQKNPV
;
A
#
# COMPACT_ATOMS: atom_id res chain seq x y z
N MET A 1 37.84 89.73 57.42
CA MET A 1 39.14 89.18 57.90
C MET A 1 39.24 87.75 57.39
N LEU A 2 39.94 87.58 56.28
CA LEU A 2 41.29 86.98 56.20
C LEU A 2 41.20 85.45 56.19
N ILE A 3 41.41 84.83 55.02
CA ILE A 3 42.67 84.16 54.62
C ILE A 3 42.84 82.87 55.45
N ILE A 4 42.90 81.70 54.83
CA ILE A 4 44.20 81.03 54.61
C ILE A 4 44.11 80.12 53.38
N MET A 5 44.93 80.48 52.38
CA MET A 5 45.42 79.59 51.33
C MET A 5 46.00 78.32 51.95
N ARG A 6 45.68 77.15 51.38
CA ARG A 6 46.63 76.03 51.39
C ARG A 6 46.86 75.54 49.98
N THR A 7 47.89 76.17 49.42
CA THR A 7 48.78 75.73 48.38
C THR A 7 48.90 74.20 48.29
N SER A 8 48.70 73.73 47.06
CA SER A 8 48.91 72.37 46.58
C SER A 8 50.32 71.87 46.90
N PHE A 9 50.45 71.04 47.94
CA PHE A 9 51.66 70.24 48.15
C PHE A 9 51.56 68.96 47.32
N ASN A 10 52.31 68.96 46.23
CA ASN A 10 52.40 67.88 45.26
C ASN A 10 53.15 66.67 45.87
N MET A 11 52.43 65.79 46.58
CA MET A 11 52.97 64.48 46.96
C MET A 11 53.01 63.57 45.73
N LYS A 12 54.22 63.22 45.29
CA LYS A 12 54.50 62.21 44.25
C LYS A 12 53.56 60.99 44.40
N LYS A 13 52.75 60.70 43.37
CA LYS A 13 51.92 59.48 43.32
C LYS A 13 52.81 58.25 43.46
N VAL A 14 52.61 57.48 44.52
CA VAL A 14 53.29 56.18 44.71
C VAL A 14 52.94 55.26 43.54
N ASN A 15 53.94 54.83 42.77
CA ASN A 15 53.80 53.81 41.74
C ASN A 15 53.42 52.47 42.39
N VAL A 16 52.31 51.88 41.95
CA VAL A 16 51.76 50.63 42.48
C VAL A 16 51.81 49.49 41.48
N ILE A 17 52.33 49.73 40.26
CA ILE A 17 52.52 48.70 39.24
C ILE A 17 53.48 47.63 39.77
N GLY A 18 53.12 46.36 39.61
CA GLY A 18 53.85 45.21 40.15
C GLY A 18 53.54 44.87 41.61
N LYS A 19 52.88 45.76 42.38
CA LYS A 19 52.57 45.47 43.79
C LYS A 19 51.54 44.35 43.93
N LYS A 20 51.76 43.49 44.94
CA LYS A 20 50.86 42.40 45.33
C LYS A 20 49.92 42.86 46.44
N PHE A 21 48.62 42.66 46.24
CA PHE A 21 47.59 42.80 47.27
C PHE A 21 46.87 41.46 47.41
N GLY A 22 47.28 40.67 48.41
CA GLY A 22 46.86 39.30 48.57
C GLY A 22 47.14 38.40 47.36
N LYS A 23 46.10 37.78 46.78
CA LYS A 23 46.24 36.95 45.56
C LYS A 23 46.24 37.78 44.26
N LEU A 24 46.28 39.12 44.33
CA LEU A 24 46.25 40.01 43.17
C LEU A 24 47.61 40.68 42.95
N ILE A 25 48.04 40.83 41.70
CA ILE A 25 49.17 41.66 41.27
C ILE A 25 48.64 42.82 40.44
N VAL A 26 49.06 44.04 40.72
CA VAL A 26 48.75 45.19 39.86
C VAL A 26 49.58 45.12 38.59
N LEU A 27 48.92 45.12 37.43
CA LEU A 27 49.59 45.08 36.11
C LEU A 27 49.84 46.48 35.56
N GLN A 28 48.86 47.37 35.70
CA GLN A 28 48.96 48.75 35.22
C GLN A 28 48.01 49.64 36.01
N GLU A 29 48.34 50.92 36.06
CA GLU A 29 47.43 51.97 36.52
C GLU A 29 46.62 52.48 35.33
N LEU A 30 45.30 52.59 35.51
CA LEU A 30 44.38 53.09 34.48
C LEU A 30 44.04 54.55 34.76
N GLU A 31 43.43 55.23 33.79
CA GLU A 31 42.91 56.57 34.00
C GLU A 31 42.02 56.60 35.25
N PRO A 32 42.23 57.58 36.15
CA PRO A 32 41.45 57.66 37.37
C PRO A 32 40.00 57.98 37.04
N HIS A 33 39.09 57.30 37.71
CA HIS A 33 37.67 57.62 37.61
C HIS A 33 37.40 58.95 38.31
N ILE A 34 36.80 59.91 37.61
CA ILE A 34 36.38 61.18 38.17
C ILE A 34 35.01 60.97 38.80
N ASN A 35 34.93 61.11 40.12
CA ASN A 35 33.68 61.06 40.85
C ASN A 35 32.86 62.33 40.59
N SER A 36 31.56 62.28 40.89
CA SER A 36 30.63 63.40 40.67
C SER A 36 31.01 64.69 41.42
N ASP A 37 31.79 64.58 42.51
CA ASP A 37 32.33 65.70 43.29
C ASP A 37 33.66 66.26 42.75
N GLY A 38 34.11 65.79 41.59
CA GLY A 38 35.38 66.17 40.95
C GLY A 38 36.61 65.43 41.51
N SER A 39 36.48 64.63 42.57
CA SER A 39 37.60 63.87 43.13
C SER A 39 38.02 62.70 42.23
N LYS A 40 39.31 62.40 42.19
CA LYS A 40 39.88 61.37 41.29
C LYS A 40 40.18 60.06 42.04
N THR A 41 39.43 59.00 41.73
CA THR A 41 39.66 57.65 42.26
C THR A 41 40.64 56.88 41.39
N ARG A 42 41.76 56.43 41.96
CA ARG A 42 42.76 55.62 41.24
C ARG A 42 42.18 54.24 40.88
N ILE A 43 42.21 53.89 39.59
CA ILE A 43 41.82 52.58 39.08
C ILE A 43 43.06 51.82 38.66
N VAL A 44 43.13 50.54 39.02
CA VAL A 44 44.23 49.65 38.65
C VAL A 44 43.69 48.40 37.97
N LYS A 45 44.38 47.95 36.92
CA LYS A 45 44.16 46.65 36.32
C LYS A 45 45.01 45.64 37.08
N VAL A 46 44.38 44.57 37.58
CA VAL A 46 45.02 43.58 38.42
C VAL A 46 44.86 42.18 37.83
N LYS A 47 45.85 41.31 38.06
CA LYS A 47 45.80 39.87 37.74
C LYS A 47 45.77 39.06 39.03
N CYS A 48 44.76 38.20 39.16
CA CYS A 48 44.66 37.23 40.24
C CYS A 48 45.58 36.04 40.01
N LYS A 49 46.02 35.36 41.08
CA LYS A 49 46.85 34.13 41.02
C LYS A 49 46.27 33.06 40.09
N CYS A 50 44.94 32.99 39.94
CA CYS A 50 44.27 32.06 39.02
C CYS A 50 44.34 32.48 37.53
N GLY A 51 45.08 33.53 37.19
CA GLY A 51 45.20 34.09 35.84
C GLY A 51 44.14 35.14 35.46
N ASN A 52 43.06 35.28 36.23
CA ASN A 52 41.97 36.20 35.87
C ASN A 52 42.38 37.67 36.03
N THR A 53 42.14 38.48 35.01
CA THR A 53 42.52 39.90 34.97
C THR A 53 41.29 40.80 34.93
N PHE A 54 41.25 41.82 35.77
CA PHE A 54 40.10 42.74 35.87
C PHE A 54 40.52 44.11 36.40
N SER A 55 39.68 45.12 36.23
CA SER A 55 39.92 46.50 36.71
C SER A 55 39.17 46.75 38.00
N ILE A 56 39.80 47.42 38.95
CA ILE A 56 39.22 47.73 40.27
C ILE A 56 39.84 49.03 40.84
N THR A 57 39.16 49.70 41.76
CA THR A 57 39.76 50.83 42.48
C THR A 57 40.95 50.38 43.30
N LEU A 58 42.00 51.20 43.41
CA LEU A 58 43.19 50.87 44.20
C LEU A 58 42.84 50.64 45.68
N LYS A 59 41.86 51.37 46.23
CA LYS A 59 41.33 51.16 47.58
C LYS A 59 40.77 49.73 47.74
N ASN A 60 40.02 49.25 46.76
CA ASN A 60 39.46 47.90 46.81
C ASN A 60 40.49 46.83 46.43
N ALA A 61 41.46 47.11 45.57
CA ALA A 61 42.59 46.21 45.32
C ALA A 61 43.33 45.89 46.63
N LYS A 62 43.54 46.90 47.49
CA LYS A 62 44.13 46.72 48.83
C LYS A 62 43.26 45.88 49.77
N LYS A 63 41.92 45.92 49.63
CA LYS A 63 40.98 45.14 50.45
C LYS A 63 40.72 43.73 49.93
N ALA A 64 40.90 43.48 48.63
CA ALA A 64 40.37 42.29 47.97
C ALA A 64 41.41 41.17 47.82
N TYR A 65 41.44 40.25 48.77
CA TYR A 65 42.26 39.03 48.70
C TYR A 65 41.61 38.00 47.75
N LYS A 66 41.88 38.08 46.42
CA LYS A 66 41.46 37.17 45.30
C LYS A 66 40.27 37.63 44.45
N CYS A 67 40.14 37.10 43.22
CA CYS A 67 39.04 37.42 42.30
C CYS A 67 37.71 36.72 42.64
N ALA A 68 36.60 37.22 42.09
CA ALA A 68 35.26 36.66 42.30
C ALA A 68 35.15 35.18 41.94
N LYS A 69 35.81 34.73 40.86
CA LYS A 69 35.86 33.31 40.44
C LYS A 69 36.43 32.42 41.54
N CYS A 70 37.59 32.78 42.10
CA CYS A 70 38.20 32.03 43.21
C CYS A 70 37.34 32.06 44.48
N LYS A 71 36.69 33.19 44.78
CA LYS A 71 35.77 33.31 45.93
C LYS A 71 34.57 32.37 45.78
N ASN A 72 34.04 32.23 44.57
CA ASN A 72 32.92 31.31 44.30
C ASN A 72 33.35 29.85 44.43
N GLN A 73 34.54 29.50 43.92
CA GLN A 73 35.08 28.13 43.98
C GLN A 73 35.37 27.66 45.42
N GLU A 74 35.86 28.53 46.30
CA GLU A 74 35.97 28.21 47.74
C GLU A 74 34.60 28.02 48.40
N ARG A 75 33.60 28.84 48.05
CA ARG A 75 32.22 28.67 48.54
C ARG A 75 31.62 27.33 48.09
N LEU A 76 32.03 26.81 46.93
CA LEU A 76 31.61 25.50 46.42
C LEU A 76 32.15 24.34 47.28
N ILE A 77 33.43 24.38 47.63
CA ILE A 77 34.08 23.37 48.49
C ILE A 77 33.43 23.34 49.89
N ASN A 78 33.11 24.50 50.45
CA ASN A 78 32.52 24.63 51.79
C ASN A 78 31.09 24.05 51.95
N LEU A 79 30.45 23.57 50.88
CA LEU A 79 29.13 22.91 50.98
C LEU A 79 29.23 21.38 51.06
N ILE A 80 30.32 20.77 50.60
CA ILE A 80 30.51 19.32 50.67
C ILE A 80 30.64 18.92 52.16
N GLY A 81 29.93 17.86 52.55
CA GLY A 81 29.82 17.39 53.94
C GLY A 81 28.72 18.06 54.76
N LYS A 82 28.10 19.16 54.29
CA LYS A 82 27.00 19.81 55.04
C LYS A 82 25.70 19.01 54.97
N ARG A 83 24.99 18.96 56.09
CA ARG A 83 23.72 18.24 56.27
C ARG A 83 22.52 19.19 56.18
N PHE A 84 21.48 18.76 55.47
CA PHE A 84 20.19 19.44 55.29
C PHE A 84 19.07 18.40 55.46
N GLY A 85 18.48 18.35 56.66
CA GLY A 85 17.55 17.27 57.03
C GLY A 85 18.23 15.90 56.97
N LYS A 86 17.64 14.96 56.21
CA LYS A 86 18.20 13.61 55.97
C LYS A 86 19.25 13.56 54.86
N LEU A 87 19.64 14.69 54.26
CA LEU A 87 20.56 14.74 53.11
C LEU A 87 21.93 15.31 53.54
N ILE A 88 23.02 14.62 53.20
CA ILE A 88 24.38 15.15 53.25
C ILE A 88 24.84 15.45 51.83
N VAL A 89 25.36 16.65 51.57
CA VAL A 89 25.97 17.00 50.29
C VAL A 89 27.27 16.21 50.14
N ILE A 90 27.35 15.36 49.12
CA ILE A 90 28.54 14.53 48.85
C ILE A 90 29.35 15.04 47.66
N ASP A 91 28.71 15.74 46.72
CA ASP A 91 29.38 16.27 45.54
C ASP A 91 28.55 17.39 44.88
N ASN A 92 29.15 18.11 43.95
CA ASN A 92 28.42 18.99 43.03
C ASN A 92 27.80 18.16 41.89
N ALA A 93 26.70 18.63 41.33
CA ALA A 93 26.12 18.08 40.11
C ALA A 93 26.24 19.12 38.99
N GLU A 94 26.03 18.70 37.74
CA GLU A 94 25.96 19.64 36.62
C GLU A 94 24.86 20.68 36.85
N ASP A 95 25.22 21.94 36.61
CA ASP A 95 24.29 23.05 36.73
C ASP A 95 23.24 22.96 35.62
N TYR A 96 22.02 23.40 35.94
CA TYR A 96 20.90 23.36 35.01
C TYR A 96 20.54 24.77 34.56
N ILE A 97 20.61 25.01 33.25
CA ILE A 97 20.17 26.26 32.65
C ILE A 97 18.71 26.07 32.23
N THR A 98 17.82 26.87 32.84
CA THR A 98 16.41 26.87 32.46
C THR A 98 16.20 27.41 31.03
N PRO A 99 15.08 27.09 30.36
CA PRO A 99 14.75 27.69 29.06
C PRO A 99 14.70 29.22 29.04
N LYS A 100 14.57 29.86 30.21
CA LYS A 100 14.61 31.33 30.40
C LYS A 100 16.01 31.88 30.69
N GLY A 101 17.06 31.06 30.56
CA GLY A 101 18.46 31.45 30.78
C GLY A 101 18.90 31.52 32.24
N VAL A 102 18.02 31.22 33.21
CA VAL A 102 18.37 31.22 34.64
C VAL A 102 19.25 30.01 34.96
N HIS A 103 20.40 30.26 35.57
CA HIS A 103 21.37 29.25 35.96
C HIS A 103 21.06 28.72 37.36
N ILE A 104 20.69 27.44 37.47
CA ILE A 104 20.34 26.78 38.73
C ILE A 104 21.47 25.87 39.17
N ARG A 105 22.03 26.19 40.33
CA ARG A 105 23.08 25.38 40.95
C ARG A 105 22.52 24.11 41.56
N ARG A 106 23.09 22.95 41.20
CA ARG A 106 22.65 21.62 41.68
C ARG A 106 23.73 20.91 42.48
N LEU A 107 23.29 20.18 43.50
CA LEU A 107 24.14 19.43 44.43
C LEU A 107 23.70 17.96 44.47
N LYS A 108 24.68 17.06 44.52
CA LYS A 108 24.48 15.62 44.71
C LYS A 108 24.53 15.32 46.20
N CYS A 109 23.45 14.77 46.73
CA CYS A 109 23.30 14.51 48.15
C CYS A 109 23.03 13.03 48.42
N LYS A 110 23.65 12.46 49.46
CA LYS A 110 23.32 11.14 50.00
C LYS A 110 22.29 11.29 51.10
N CYS A 111 21.19 10.54 50.99
CA CYS A 111 20.16 10.50 52.03
C CYS A 111 20.50 9.44 53.09
N ASP A 112 19.99 9.60 54.31
CA ASP A 112 20.13 8.58 55.37
C ASP A 112 19.59 7.20 54.96
N CYS A 113 18.62 7.13 54.03
CA CYS A 113 18.13 5.86 53.48
C CYS A 113 19.04 5.24 52.40
N GLY A 114 20.24 5.81 52.17
CA GLY A 114 21.23 5.33 51.19
C GLY A 114 21.06 5.88 49.78
N ASN A 115 19.86 6.36 49.41
CA ASN A 115 19.61 6.89 48.07
C ASN A 115 20.34 8.21 47.80
N ILE A 116 20.77 8.38 46.55
CA ILE A 116 21.36 9.63 46.05
C ILE A 116 20.27 10.50 45.44
N LYS A 117 20.24 11.78 45.80
CA LYS A 117 19.36 12.78 45.20
C LYS A 117 20.15 13.97 44.69
N ILE A 118 19.87 14.37 43.45
CA ILE A 118 20.36 15.63 42.89
C ILE A 118 19.26 16.68 43.07
N THR A 119 19.55 17.76 43.77
CA THR A 119 18.59 18.83 44.04
C THR A 119 19.26 20.20 43.99
N SER A 120 18.48 21.27 43.87
CA SER A 120 19.04 22.63 43.80
C SER A 120 19.56 23.10 45.17
N TYR A 121 20.59 23.94 45.17
CA TYR A 121 21.10 24.56 46.39
C TYR A 121 20.01 25.37 47.11
N ASN A 122 19.22 26.16 46.37
CA ASN A 122 18.16 26.99 46.96
C ASN A 122 17.08 26.14 47.63
N SER A 123 16.72 24.99 47.05
CA SER A 123 15.74 24.06 47.63
C SER A 123 16.27 23.34 48.88
N LEU A 124 17.57 23.05 48.93
CA LEU A 124 18.23 22.50 50.14
C LEU A 124 18.33 23.54 51.25
N HIS A 125 18.85 24.72 50.93
CA HIS A 125 19.09 25.80 51.88
C HIS A 125 17.79 26.39 52.42
N GLY A 126 16.78 26.55 51.57
CA GLY A 126 15.44 27.02 51.97
C GLY A 126 14.60 25.96 52.70
N GLY A 127 15.13 24.74 52.90
CA GLY A 127 14.45 23.68 53.65
C GLY A 127 13.29 22.99 52.91
N TYR A 128 13.06 23.30 51.63
CA TYR A 128 12.02 22.68 50.80
C TYR A 128 12.32 21.21 50.46
N THR A 129 13.60 20.83 50.42
CA THR A 129 14.03 19.44 50.21
C THR A 129 14.78 18.92 51.42
N LYS A 130 14.13 18.07 52.22
CA LYS A 130 14.68 17.49 53.46
C LYS A 130 15.07 16.00 53.36
N SER A 131 14.74 15.33 52.25
CA SER A 131 15.12 13.92 51.98
C SER A 131 15.12 13.60 50.50
N CYS A 132 15.52 12.35 50.15
CA CYS A 132 15.41 11.86 48.79
C CYS A 132 13.95 11.77 48.28
N GLY A 133 12.96 11.89 49.18
CA GLY A 133 11.55 11.51 48.98
C GLY A 133 11.11 10.44 49.99
N CYS A 134 12.04 9.85 50.74
CA CYS A 134 11.73 8.87 51.78
C CYS A 134 10.96 9.47 52.97
N LEU A 135 11.01 10.79 53.20
CA LEU A 135 10.15 11.43 54.21
C LEU A 135 8.68 11.46 53.78
N SER A 136 8.40 11.46 52.47
CA SER A 136 7.03 11.46 51.92
C SER A 136 6.57 10.07 51.44
N ASN A 137 7.41 9.04 51.58
CA ASN A 137 7.12 7.66 51.16
C ASN A 137 6.83 6.79 52.39
N THR A 138 5.60 6.87 52.89
CA THR A 138 5.15 6.23 54.15
C THR A 138 4.75 4.76 54.02
N CYS A 139 5.06 4.08 52.91
CA CYS A 139 4.75 2.65 52.73
C CYS A 139 6.03 1.80 52.86
N GLY A 140 6.09 0.95 53.90
CA GLY A 140 7.22 0.11 54.29
C GLY A 140 7.70 -0.96 53.28
N LEU A 141 8.42 -1.97 53.76
CA LEU A 141 8.94 -3.05 52.90
C LEU A 141 7.79 -3.90 52.35
N LEU A 142 7.94 -4.46 51.16
CA LEU A 142 6.89 -5.23 50.46
C LEU A 142 6.35 -6.39 51.33
N LYS A 143 7.23 -7.05 52.10
CA LYS A 143 6.85 -8.10 53.05
C LYS A 143 5.84 -7.64 54.11
N ASP A 144 5.80 -6.34 54.40
CA ASP A 144 4.95 -5.74 55.43
C ASP A 144 3.57 -5.34 54.86
N PHE A 145 3.22 -5.78 53.64
CA PHE A 145 1.94 -5.53 52.97
C PHE A 145 1.15 -6.84 52.74
N PRO A 146 0.40 -7.33 53.74
CA PRO A 146 -0.31 -8.61 53.66
C PRO A 146 -1.18 -8.78 52.41
N LYS A 147 -1.95 -7.75 52.04
CA LYS A 147 -2.82 -7.76 50.84
C LYS A 147 -2.08 -7.97 49.52
N LEU A 148 -0.84 -7.46 49.41
CA LEU A 148 0.00 -7.71 48.23
C LEU A 148 0.63 -9.10 48.30
N MET A 149 1.03 -9.54 49.50
CA MET A 149 1.63 -10.85 49.72
C MET A 149 0.65 -12.00 49.43
N GLU A 150 -0.66 -11.81 49.58
CA GLU A 150 -1.70 -12.77 49.11
C GLU A 150 -1.61 -13.07 47.61
N LYS A 151 -1.15 -12.09 46.82
CA LYS A 151 -0.98 -12.20 45.37
C LYS A 151 0.47 -12.53 44.99
N TYR A 152 1.39 -12.72 45.94
CA TYR A 152 2.80 -12.95 45.62
C TYR A 152 3.03 -14.39 45.14
N ASP A 153 3.82 -14.56 44.08
CA ASP A 153 4.20 -15.89 43.61
C ASP A 153 5.53 -16.33 44.23
N TYR A 154 5.46 -17.12 45.30
CA TYR A 154 6.64 -17.61 46.02
C TYR A 154 7.54 -18.53 45.19
N ILE A 155 6.96 -19.28 44.23
CA ILE A 155 7.71 -20.25 43.43
C ILE A 155 8.53 -19.50 42.37
N ASN A 156 7.86 -18.62 41.62
CA ASN A 156 8.52 -17.91 40.52
C ASN A 156 9.39 -16.73 40.97
N ASN A 157 9.28 -16.30 42.24
CA ASN A 157 10.13 -15.26 42.82
C ASN A 157 11.08 -15.77 43.92
N LYS A 158 11.43 -17.05 43.94
CA LYS A 158 12.30 -17.65 44.97
C LYS A 158 13.59 -16.87 45.25
N ASP A 159 14.14 -16.18 44.25
CA ASP A 159 15.40 -15.41 44.35
C ASP A 159 15.21 -13.92 44.68
N VAL A 160 13.99 -13.47 44.95
CA VAL A 160 13.68 -12.06 45.19
C VAL A 160 13.77 -11.72 46.68
N ASN A 161 14.70 -10.83 47.05
CA ASN A 161 14.80 -10.33 48.42
C ASN A 161 13.65 -9.36 48.76
N LEU A 162 12.66 -9.84 49.51
CA LEU A 162 11.49 -9.06 49.95
C LEU A 162 11.81 -7.92 50.92
N LYS A 163 12.94 -8.00 51.66
CA LYS A 163 13.37 -6.97 52.62
C LYS A 163 14.03 -5.77 51.95
N SER A 164 14.35 -5.85 50.66
CA SER A 164 14.95 -4.73 49.90
C SER A 164 13.95 -4.03 48.97
N LEU A 165 12.74 -4.57 48.83
CA LEU A 165 11.69 -4.03 47.98
C LEU A 165 10.62 -3.31 48.80
N THR A 166 10.04 -2.25 48.23
CA THR A 166 8.92 -1.51 48.82
C THR A 166 7.68 -1.69 47.97
N ALA A 167 6.49 -1.48 48.56
CA ALA A 167 5.21 -1.61 47.84
C ALA A 167 4.97 -0.58 46.73
N ARG A 168 5.86 0.42 46.58
CA ARG A 168 5.87 1.39 45.46
C ARG A 168 7.03 1.17 44.49
N SER A 169 7.72 0.04 44.56
CA SER A 169 8.81 -0.27 43.62
C SER A 169 8.30 -0.42 42.18
N SER A 170 9.09 0.07 41.22
CA SER A 170 8.86 -0.11 39.79
C SER A 170 9.38 -1.47 39.26
N LYS A 171 10.00 -2.29 40.13
CA LYS A 171 10.50 -3.61 39.75
C LYS A 171 9.35 -4.54 39.35
N GLN A 172 9.55 -5.31 38.29
CA GLN A 172 8.63 -6.37 37.87
C GLN A 172 8.96 -7.68 38.59
N ILE A 173 7.93 -8.33 39.12
CA ILE A 173 8.00 -9.65 39.77
C ILE A 173 6.77 -10.48 39.38
N TYR A 174 6.78 -11.77 39.67
CA TYR A 174 5.65 -12.65 39.43
C TYR A 174 4.57 -12.51 40.49
N TRP A 175 3.31 -12.53 40.06
CA TRP A 175 2.13 -12.47 40.90
C TRP A 175 1.25 -13.66 40.60
N LYS A 176 0.61 -14.22 41.62
CA LYS A 176 -0.34 -15.33 41.53
C LYS A 176 -1.75 -14.77 41.60
N CYS A 177 -2.54 -15.00 40.55
CA CYS A 177 -3.91 -14.51 40.52
C CYS A 177 -4.79 -15.29 41.51
N PRO A 178 -5.56 -14.63 42.39
CA PRO A 178 -6.47 -15.31 43.31
C PRO A 178 -7.59 -16.08 42.60
N LYS A 179 -8.07 -15.58 41.45
CA LYS A 179 -9.20 -16.13 40.67
C LYS A 179 -8.80 -17.38 39.86
N CYS A 180 -7.83 -17.25 38.96
CA CYS A 180 -7.43 -18.35 38.06
C CYS A 180 -6.22 -19.17 38.56
N LYS A 181 -5.62 -18.78 39.69
CA LYS A 181 -4.41 -19.38 40.29
C LYS A 181 -3.15 -19.34 39.42
N GLY A 182 -3.23 -18.75 38.22
CA GLY A 182 -2.10 -18.61 37.30
C GLY A 182 -1.18 -17.44 37.63
N SER A 183 0.09 -17.61 37.25
CA SER A 183 1.17 -16.66 37.50
C SER A 183 1.32 -15.63 36.38
N TYR A 184 1.58 -14.37 36.71
CA TYR A 184 1.79 -13.28 35.74
C TYR A 184 2.87 -12.30 36.20
N LEU A 185 3.66 -11.77 35.26
CA LEU A 185 4.71 -10.78 35.54
C LEU A 185 4.13 -9.36 35.49
N ALA A 186 4.30 -8.59 36.57
CA ALA A 186 3.84 -7.19 36.64
C ALA A 186 4.64 -6.35 37.65
N VAL A 187 4.51 -5.03 37.55
CA VAL A 187 5.19 -4.04 38.41
C VAL A 187 4.59 -4.07 39.82
N ILE A 188 5.41 -3.99 40.87
CA ILE A 188 4.97 -3.99 42.27
C ILE A 188 4.00 -2.86 42.57
N ALA A 189 4.36 -1.63 42.20
CA ALA A 189 3.53 -0.45 42.42
C ALA A 189 2.15 -0.53 41.74
N SER A 190 1.95 -1.39 40.73
CA SER A 190 0.69 -1.48 39.98
C SER A 190 -0.28 -2.53 40.55
N GLN A 191 0.09 -3.32 41.55
CA GLN A 191 -0.75 -4.45 41.99
C GLN A 191 -1.90 -4.11 42.93
N TRP A 192 -2.02 -2.84 43.32
CA TRP A 192 -3.12 -2.35 44.14
C TRP A 192 -4.46 -2.49 43.41
N ASP A 193 -4.54 -2.07 42.13
CA ASP A 193 -5.80 -2.02 41.35
C ASP A 193 -5.76 -2.81 40.02
N HIS A 194 -4.67 -3.47 39.66
CA HIS A 194 -4.61 -4.21 38.40
C HIS A 194 -5.16 -5.64 38.53
N ASP A 195 -6.15 -5.95 37.67
CA ASP A 195 -6.64 -7.30 37.46
C ASP A 195 -5.60 -8.18 36.74
N CYS A 196 -5.69 -9.50 37.00
CA CYS A 196 -4.86 -10.48 36.32
C CYS A 196 -5.01 -10.34 34.78
N PRO A 197 -3.91 -10.21 34.01
CA PRO A 197 -3.96 -9.96 32.58
C PRO A 197 -4.63 -11.09 31.80
N TYR A 198 -4.69 -12.31 32.36
CA TYR A 198 -5.36 -13.44 31.74
C TYR A 198 -6.87 -13.46 32.00
N CYS A 199 -7.30 -13.19 33.24
CA CYS A 199 -8.71 -13.09 33.59
C CYS A 199 -9.38 -11.91 32.89
N ALA A 200 -8.66 -10.80 32.71
CA ALA A 200 -9.14 -9.63 31.99
C ALA A 200 -8.98 -9.73 30.46
N HIS A 201 -8.58 -10.90 29.93
CA HIS A 201 -8.42 -11.18 28.49
C HIS A 201 -7.38 -10.32 27.74
N TYR A 202 -6.49 -9.61 28.46
CA TYR A 202 -5.37 -8.87 27.87
C TYR A 202 -4.24 -9.80 27.39
N LYS A 203 -4.06 -10.97 28.02
CA LYS A 203 -3.13 -12.03 27.61
C LYS A 203 -3.84 -13.39 27.57
N PRO A 204 -3.56 -14.27 26.60
CA PRO A 204 -4.11 -15.62 26.61
C PRO A 204 -3.31 -16.59 27.49
N TYR A 205 -3.97 -17.63 27.98
CA TYR A 205 -3.33 -18.90 28.34
C TYR A 205 -3.20 -19.73 27.08
N LYS A 206 -1.97 -19.89 26.59
CA LYS A 206 -1.69 -20.73 25.43
C LYS A 206 -2.19 -22.16 25.67
N GLY A 207 -2.96 -22.70 24.72
CA GLY A 207 -3.59 -24.01 24.80
C GLY A 207 -4.89 -24.05 25.61
N LYS A 208 -5.37 -22.92 26.15
CA LYS A 208 -6.60 -22.87 26.96
C LYS A 208 -7.54 -21.74 26.58
N THR A 209 -7.07 -20.50 26.49
CA THR A 209 -7.91 -19.31 26.26
C THR A 209 -7.47 -18.47 25.06
N ASP A 210 -6.42 -18.89 24.37
CA ASP A 210 -6.03 -18.27 23.10
C ASP A 210 -7.05 -18.52 22.00
N LEU A 211 -7.02 -17.64 21.00
CA LEU A 211 -7.97 -17.64 19.90
C LEU A 211 -7.88 -18.93 19.04
N LEU A 212 -6.67 -19.46 18.81
CA LEU A 212 -6.49 -20.68 18.01
C LEU A 212 -7.17 -21.88 18.67
N THR A 213 -6.93 -22.07 19.97
CA THR A 213 -7.48 -23.19 20.74
C THR A 213 -9.00 -23.07 20.86
N LYS A 214 -9.54 -21.88 21.16
CA LYS A 214 -10.98 -21.71 21.39
C LYS A 214 -11.82 -21.65 20.12
N PHE A 215 -11.31 -21.08 19.04
CA PHE A 215 -12.06 -20.88 17.80
C PHE A 215 -11.27 -21.29 16.54
N PRO A 216 -10.86 -22.57 16.45
CA PRO A 216 -10.01 -23.04 15.34
C PRO A 216 -10.67 -22.83 13.97
N LYS A 217 -11.99 -23.02 13.87
CA LYS A 217 -12.74 -22.78 12.62
C LYS A 217 -12.70 -21.31 12.19
N ILE A 218 -12.84 -20.37 13.12
CA ILE A 218 -12.78 -18.93 12.81
C ILE A 218 -11.39 -18.55 12.34
N VAL A 219 -10.35 -19.05 13.03
CA VAL A 219 -8.96 -18.78 12.67
C VAL A 219 -8.66 -19.33 11.27
N ASN A 220 -8.99 -20.58 11.00
CA ASN A 220 -8.71 -21.23 9.71
C ASN A 220 -9.39 -20.53 8.53
N LEU A 221 -10.64 -20.09 8.71
CA LEU A 221 -11.42 -19.48 7.64
C LEU A 221 -11.11 -18.00 7.44
N TYR A 222 -10.84 -17.27 8.54
CA TYR A 222 -10.87 -15.82 8.52
C TYR A 222 -9.57 -15.14 9.00
N TRP A 223 -8.61 -15.82 9.61
CA TRP A 223 -7.38 -15.14 10.05
C TRP A 223 -6.44 -14.83 8.88
N ASP A 224 -5.96 -13.59 8.78
CA ASP A 224 -4.97 -13.20 7.77
C ASP A 224 -3.54 -13.34 8.32
N TYR A 225 -2.90 -14.48 8.05
CA TYR A 225 -1.52 -14.76 8.46
C TYR A 225 -0.48 -13.88 7.76
N LYS A 226 -0.78 -13.30 6.60
CA LYS A 226 0.17 -12.47 5.84
C LYS A 226 0.24 -11.06 6.42
N ARG A 227 -0.88 -10.52 6.90
CA ARG A 227 -0.97 -9.15 7.43
C ARG A 227 -0.81 -9.06 8.93
N ASN A 228 -1.19 -10.09 9.67
CA ASN A 228 -1.03 -10.10 11.13
C ASN A 228 0.39 -10.51 11.52
N LYS A 229 1.04 -9.67 12.33
CA LYS A 229 2.34 -9.99 12.95
C LYS A 229 2.22 -10.82 14.23
N ILE A 230 1.02 -10.86 14.82
CA ILE A 230 0.71 -11.66 16.01
C ILE A 230 0.08 -12.97 15.57
N ARG A 231 0.43 -14.08 16.22
CA ARG A 231 -0.20 -15.37 15.94
C ARG A 231 -1.53 -15.53 16.69
N PRO A 232 -2.48 -16.33 16.16
CA PRO A 232 -3.73 -16.58 16.85
C PRO A 232 -3.57 -17.24 18.23
N ASP A 233 -2.50 -18.00 18.48
CA ASP A 233 -2.20 -18.59 19.79
C ASP A 233 -1.58 -17.61 20.80
N GLU A 234 -1.25 -16.39 20.36
CA GLU A 234 -0.64 -15.32 21.18
C GLU A 234 -1.65 -14.24 21.58
N ILE A 235 -2.92 -14.38 21.17
CA ILE A 235 -4.00 -13.45 21.48
C ILE A 235 -5.17 -14.16 22.16
N SER A 236 -5.78 -13.50 23.15
CA SER A 236 -6.99 -14.00 23.81
C SER A 236 -8.16 -14.11 22.83
N ALA A 237 -8.94 -15.19 22.94
CA ALA A 237 -10.11 -15.44 22.12
C ALA A 237 -11.20 -14.35 22.22
N PHE A 238 -11.17 -13.51 23.25
CA PHE A 238 -12.11 -12.40 23.46
C PHE A 238 -11.39 -11.05 23.54
N SER A 239 -10.23 -10.92 22.90
CA SER A 239 -9.48 -9.67 22.91
C SER A 239 -10.23 -8.54 22.19
N ASN A 240 -10.13 -7.33 22.74
CA ASN A 240 -10.58 -6.10 22.08
C ASN A 240 -9.59 -5.59 21.00
N LYS A 241 -8.47 -6.29 20.79
CA LYS A 241 -7.44 -5.90 19.83
C LYS A 241 -7.92 -6.09 18.40
N THR A 242 -7.73 -5.05 17.58
CA THR A 242 -8.07 -5.05 16.16
C THR A 242 -6.99 -5.74 15.35
N VAL A 243 -7.37 -6.76 14.57
CA VAL A 243 -6.50 -7.54 13.70
C VAL A 243 -7.06 -7.59 12.27
N PHE A 244 -6.26 -8.04 11.31
CA PHE A 244 -6.70 -8.26 9.94
C PHE A 244 -7.39 -9.62 9.80
N TRP A 245 -8.53 -9.61 9.13
CA TRP A 245 -9.29 -10.80 8.77
C TRP A 245 -9.38 -10.90 7.25
N GLN A 246 -9.36 -12.12 6.75
CA GLN A 246 -9.60 -12.47 5.36
C GLN A 246 -10.97 -13.11 5.20
N CYS A 247 -11.52 -13.03 4.00
CA CYS A 247 -12.84 -13.56 3.70
C CYS A 247 -12.71 -14.86 2.90
N SER A 248 -13.44 -15.91 3.29
CA SER A 248 -13.52 -17.15 2.50
C SER A 248 -14.19 -16.96 1.13
N GLU A 249 -15.02 -15.94 0.99
CA GLU A 249 -15.61 -15.52 -0.29
C GLU A 249 -14.65 -14.63 -1.08
N GLY A 250 -13.41 -14.45 -0.59
CA GLY A 250 -12.33 -13.72 -1.21
C GLY A 250 -12.51 -12.20 -1.27
N HIS A 251 -13.46 -11.63 -0.52
CA HIS A 251 -13.55 -10.18 -0.37
C HIS A 251 -12.25 -9.56 0.15
N PRO A 252 -12.04 -8.24 -0.06
CA PRO A 252 -10.90 -7.55 0.52
C PRO A 252 -10.77 -7.82 2.02
N THR A 253 -9.53 -8.00 2.47
CA THR A 253 -9.20 -8.14 3.89
C THR A 253 -9.73 -6.96 4.66
N TRP A 254 -10.35 -7.18 5.82
CA TRP A 254 -10.90 -6.12 6.66
C TRP A 254 -10.27 -6.14 8.05
N ARG A 255 -10.47 -5.06 8.82
CA ARG A 255 -9.99 -4.95 10.20
C ARG A 255 -11.18 -5.01 11.15
N ALA A 256 -11.08 -5.85 12.18
CA ALA A 256 -12.08 -5.94 13.23
C ALA A 256 -11.44 -6.45 14.53
N LYS A 257 -12.10 -6.20 15.66
CA LYS A 257 -11.69 -6.75 16.96
C LYS A 257 -11.89 -8.27 16.99
N VAL A 258 -11.07 -8.98 17.77
CA VAL A 258 -11.24 -10.43 17.95
C VAL A 258 -12.61 -10.77 18.56
N GLU A 259 -13.01 -10.05 19.61
CA GLU A 259 -14.32 -10.21 20.23
C GLU A 259 -15.50 -10.04 19.26
N SER A 260 -15.35 -9.23 18.19
CA SER A 260 -16.43 -9.04 17.22
C SER A 260 -16.74 -10.32 16.45
N LEU A 261 -15.74 -11.16 16.17
CA LEU A 261 -15.95 -12.43 15.46
C LEU A 261 -16.32 -13.55 16.42
N THR A 262 -15.71 -13.59 17.61
CA THR A 262 -15.87 -14.72 18.54
C THR A 262 -17.08 -14.57 19.45
N LYS A 263 -17.37 -13.35 19.92
CA LYS A 263 -18.48 -13.06 20.83
C LYS A 263 -19.69 -12.50 20.08
N SER A 264 -19.51 -11.48 19.25
CA SER A 264 -20.62 -10.81 18.55
C SER A 264 -21.07 -11.55 17.28
N GLY A 265 -20.30 -12.52 16.79
CA GLY A 265 -20.62 -13.25 15.56
C GLY A 265 -20.52 -12.43 14.27
N THR A 266 -20.06 -11.18 14.33
CA THR A 266 -19.88 -10.31 13.15
C THR A 266 -18.84 -10.92 12.21
N ARG A 267 -19.13 -11.01 10.91
CA ARG A 267 -18.24 -11.61 9.90
C ARG A 267 -17.79 -10.54 8.89
N CYS A 268 -17.36 -10.98 7.71
CA CYS A 268 -16.92 -10.10 6.63
C CYS A 268 -18.00 -9.05 6.31
N PRO A 269 -17.69 -7.75 6.34
CA PRO A 269 -18.69 -6.69 6.10
C PRO A 269 -19.26 -6.72 4.68
N TYR A 270 -18.46 -7.18 3.71
CA TYR A 270 -18.90 -7.36 2.32
C TYR A 270 -19.90 -8.52 2.20
N CYS A 271 -19.58 -9.69 2.78
CA CYS A 271 -20.52 -10.81 2.81
C CYS A 271 -21.79 -10.46 3.58
N ASN A 272 -21.68 -9.75 4.70
CA ASN A 272 -22.84 -9.40 5.50
C ASN A 272 -23.80 -8.53 4.69
N LYS A 273 -23.27 -7.53 3.98
CA LYS A 273 -24.06 -6.67 3.11
C LYS A 273 -24.68 -7.43 1.93
N GLU A 274 -23.88 -8.18 1.18
CA GLU A 274 -24.36 -8.95 0.03
C GLU A 274 -25.39 -10.02 0.43
N ASN A 275 -25.15 -10.72 1.54
CA ASN A 275 -26.07 -11.73 2.05
C ASN A 275 -27.33 -11.10 2.63
N GLN A 276 -27.25 -9.96 3.31
CA GLN A 276 -28.43 -9.28 3.85
C GLN A 276 -29.35 -8.82 2.71
N GLU A 277 -28.82 -8.20 1.66
CA GLU A 277 -29.62 -7.79 0.50
C GLU A 277 -30.20 -9.01 -0.24
N SER A 278 -29.35 -10.00 -0.55
CA SER A 278 -29.80 -11.24 -1.20
C SER A 278 -30.85 -11.98 -0.35
N PHE A 279 -30.71 -11.96 0.98
CA PHE A 279 -31.65 -12.59 1.90
C PHE A 279 -32.99 -11.86 1.91
N VAL A 280 -32.96 -10.52 1.96
CA VAL A 280 -34.20 -9.74 1.98
C VAL A 280 -34.98 -9.94 0.68
N GLU A 281 -34.31 -9.86 -0.48
CA GLU A 281 -34.92 -10.13 -1.79
C GLU A 281 -35.56 -11.52 -1.83
N GLU A 282 -34.84 -12.56 -1.39
CA GLU A 282 -35.37 -13.92 -1.38
C GLU A 282 -36.49 -14.11 -0.35
N ALA A 283 -36.41 -13.45 0.81
CA ALA A 283 -37.48 -13.50 1.81
C ALA A 283 -38.77 -12.89 1.26
N VAL A 284 -38.70 -11.75 0.56
CA VAL A 284 -39.87 -11.18 -0.14
C VAL A 284 -40.39 -12.18 -1.17
N TYR A 285 -39.51 -12.73 -2.01
CA TYR A 285 -39.91 -13.72 -3.01
C TYR A 285 -40.56 -14.97 -2.41
N TYR A 286 -40.03 -15.49 -1.31
CA TYR A 286 -40.56 -16.67 -0.61
C TYR A 286 -42.05 -16.51 -0.25
N TYR A 287 -42.43 -15.40 0.38
CA TYR A 287 -43.83 -15.15 0.73
C TYR A 287 -44.70 -14.81 -0.48
N ILE A 288 -44.18 -14.02 -1.44
CA ILE A 288 -44.92 -13.70 -2.66
C ILE A 288 -45.20 -14.97 -3.48
N LYS A 289 -44.22 -15.88 -3.63
CA LYS A 289 -44.37 -17.16 -4.32
C LYS A 289 -45.34 -18.10 -3.62
N ASN A 290 -45.41 -18.04 -2.29
CA ASN A 290 -46.41 -18.79 -1.53
C ASN A 290 -47.84 -18.26 -1.77
N ALA A 291 -48.01 -16.94 -1.88
CA ALA A 291 -49.29 -16.29 -2.13
C ALA A 291 -49.74 -16.33 -3.62
N PHE A 292 -48.77 -16.33 -4.54
CA PHE A 292 -48.92 -16.31 -5.99
C PHE A 292 -48.00 -17.35 -6.64
N LYS A 293 -48.56 -18.51 -7.01
CA LYS A 293 -47.78 -19.63 -7.55
C LYS A 293 -47.15 -19.33 -8.90
N ASP A 294 -47.70 -18.39 -9.65
CA ASP A 294 -47.17 -17.89 -10.92
C ASP A 294 -46.08 -16.82 -10.76
N ALA A 295 -45.74 -16.38 -9.53
CA ALA A 295 -44.68 -15.40 -9.32
C ALA A 295 -43.32 -15.93 -9.84
N ILE A 296 -42.60 -15.06 -10.55
CA ILE A 296 -41.32 -15.33 -11.19
C ILE A 296 -40.25 -14.49 -10.51
N HIS A 297 -39.15 -15.12 -10.11
CA HIS A 297 -37.97 -14.43 -9.60
C HIS A 297 -37.07 -14.00 -10.76
N THR A 298 -36.54 -12.77 -10.73
CA THR A 298 -35.52 -12.29 -11.68
C THR A 298 -35.98 -12.24 -13.15
N ASP A 299 -37.21 -11.81 -13.39
CA ASP A 299 -37.81 -11.74 -14.73
C ASP A 299 -37.17 -10.64 -15.60
N LYS A 300 -37.07 -10.84 -16.92
CA LYS A 300 -36.45 -9.88 -17.86
C LYS A 300 -37.30 -9.53 -19.08
N HIS A 301 -38.60 -9.85 -19.10
CA HIS A 301 -39.40 -9.75 -20.33
C HIS A 301 -39.56 -8.30 -20.82
N ILE A 302 -39.46 -7.31 -19.94
CA ILE A 302 -39.46 -5.88 -20.31
C ILE A 302 -38.10 -5.36 -20.81
N GLY A 303 -37.12 -6.23 -21.03
CA GLY A 303 -35.74 -5.86 -21.40
C GLY A 303 -34.90 -5.31 -20.24
N MET A 304 -35.46 -5.27 -19.03
CA MET A 304 -34.78 -4.98 -17.76
C MET A 304 -35.24 -5.99 -16.70
N GLU A 305 -34.34 -6.31 -15.77
CA GLU A 305 -34.59 -7.28 -14.70
C GLU A 305 -35.57 -6.72 -13.67
N LEU A 306 -36.63 -7.47 -13.34
CA LEU A 306 -37.53 -7.27 -12.21
C LEU A 306 -37.20 -8.30 -11.12
N ASP A 307 -37.07 -7.87 -9.86
CA ASP A 307 -36.72 -8.79 -8.76
C ASP A 307 -37.79 -9.88 -8.63
N ILE A 308 -39.06 -9.48 -8.66
CA ILE A 308 -40.22 -10.39 -8.72
C ILE A 308 -41.23 -9.87 -9.74
N TYR A 309 -41.78 -10.75 -10.56
CA TYR A 309 -42.91 -10.45 -11.45
C TYR A 309 -44.06 -11.43 -11.19
N ILE A 310 -45.29 -10.92 -11.10
CA ILE A 310 -46.52 -11.71 -10.92
C ILE A 310 -47.36 -11.54 -12.20
N PRO A 311 -47.28 -12.49 -13.15
CA PRO A 311 -47.97 -12.38 -14.43
C PRO A 311 -49.48 -12.18 -14.29
N SER A 312 -50.15 -12.96 -13.43
CA SER A 312 -51.60 -12.92 -13.21
C SER A 312 -52.13 -11.58 -12.71
N LYS A 313 -51.27 -10.76 -12.09
CA LYS A 313 -51.62 -9.42 -11.59
C LYS A 313 -51.00 -8.30 -12.41
N LYS A 314 -50.12 -8.61 -13.37
CA LYS A 314 -49.22 -7.66 -14.04
C LYS A 314 -48.52 -6.73 -13.02
N VAL A 315 -47.97 -7.32 -11.97
CA VAL A 315 -47.26 -6.58 -10.91
C VAL A 315 -45.77 -6.93 -10.93
N GLY A 316 -44.93 -5.91 -10.94
CA GLY A 316 -43.50 -6.03 -10.62
C GLY A 316 -43.24 -5.60 -9.18
N ILE A 317 -42.37 -6.30 -8.47
CA ILE A 317 -41.92 -5.92 -7.12
C ILE A 317 -40.40 -5.80 -7.14
N GLU A 318 -39.89 -4.72 -6.57
CA GLU A 318 -38.46 -4.44 -6.40
C GLU A 318 -38.12 -4.23 -4.93
N TYR A 319 -36.94 -4.69 -4.53
CA TYR A 319 -36.34 -4.34 -3.24
C TYR A 319 -35.22 -3.32 -3.42
N ASP A 320 -35.39 -2.12 -2.87
CA ASP A 320 -34.43 -1.03 -2.98
C ASP A 320 -33.61 -0.89 -1.68
N GLY A 321 -32.39 -1.42 -1.68
CA GLY A 321 -31.42 -1.24 -0.60
C GLY A 321 -30.74 0.14 -0.62
N GLU A 322 -30.57 0.78 0.54
CA GLU A 322 -29.89 2.08 0.71
C GLU A 322 -28.55 2.18 -0.04
N PRO A 323 -27.64 1.20 0.03
CA PRO A 323 -26.28 1.36 -0.46
C PRO A 323 -26.15 1.41 -1.99
N TRP A 324 -27.17 0.97 -2.73
CA TRP A 324 -27.11 0.84 -4.20
C TRP A 324 -27.98 1.86 -4.93
N HIS A 325 -29.03 2.36 -4.29
CA HIS A 325 -30.04 3.24 -4.89
C HIS A 325 -29.80 4.75 -4.67
N VAL A 326 -28.65 5.12 -4.09
CA VAL A 326 -28.28 6.54 -3.85
C VAL A 326 -27.51 7.19 -5.02
N THR A 327 -26.99 6.41 -5.96
CA THR A 327 -26.16 6.97 -7.06
C THR A 327 -27.02 7.56 -8.19
N LYS A 328 -26.59 8.68 -8.78
CA LYS A 328 -27.27 9.30 -9.94
C LYS A 328 -27.51 8.32 -11.10
N ARG A 329 -26.56 7.40 -11.33
CA ARG A 329 -26.67 6.36 -12.36
C ARG A 329 -27.79 5.37 -12.04
N LYS A 330 -27.90 4.89 -10.80
CA LYS A 330 -28.94 3.93 -10.40
C LYS A 330 -30.32 4.59 -10.41
N ILE A 331 -30.44 5.84 -9.93
CA ILE A 331 -31.69 6.63 -10.02
C ILE A 331 -32.19 6.71 -11.47
N LYS A 332 -31.29 6.96 -12.45
CA LYS A 332 -31.65 6.98 -13.88
C LYS A 332 -32.13 5.61 -14.38
N LEU A 333 -31.53 4.52 -13.92
CA LEU A 333 -31.92 3.16 -14.27
C LEU A 333 -33.28 2.80 -13.66
N ASP A 334 -33.52 3.15 -12.41
CA ASP A 334 -34.79 2.92 -11.71
C ASP A 334 -35.93 3.69 -12.40
N ASN A 335 -35.71 4.96 -12.74
CA ASN A 335 -36.69 5.75 -13.50
C ASN A 335 -36.99 5.13 -14.88
N ARG A 336 -35.97 4.61 -15.57
CA ARG A 336 -36.16 3.90 -16.85
C ARG A 336 -36.97 2.62 -16.65
N LYS A 337 -36.70 1.87 -15.58
CA LYS A 337 -37.45 0.64 -15.24
C LYS A 337 -38.91 0.96 -14.94
N ASN A 338 -39.19 2.02 -14.17
CA ASN A 338 -40.56 2.48 -13.88
C ASN A 338 -41.31 2.82 -15.18
N LEU A 339 -40.66 3.54 -16.10
CA LEU A 339 -41.25 3.88 -17.40
C LEU A 339 -41.53 2.64 -18.27
N LEU A 340 -40.61 1.67 -18.28
CA LEU A 340 -40.82 0.42 -19.03
C LEU A 340 -41.97 -0.40 -18.43
N CYS A 341 -42.08 -0.48 -17.11
CA CYS A 341 -43.21 -1.14 -16.46
C CYS A 341 -44.53 -0.46 -16.86
N GLN A 342 -44.59 0.88 -16.78
CA GLN A 342 -45.78 1.65 -17.17
C GLN A 342 -46.17 1.41 -18.63
N LYS A 343 -45.20 1.42 -19.56
CA LYS A 343 -45.43 1.14 -20.99
C LYS A 343 -45.95 -0.27 -21.26
N ASN A 344 -45.59 -1.24 -20.43
CA ASN A 344 -46.04 -2.63 -20.54
C ASN A 344 -47.29 -2.92 -19.68
N GLY A 345 -47.93 -1.89 -19.10
CA GLY A 345 -49.10 -2.06 -18.24
C GLY A 345 -48.81 -2.83 -16.95
N ILE A 346 -47.58 -2.73 -16.44
CA ILE A 346 -47.13 -3.39 -15.22
C ILE A 346 -47.16 -2.37 -14.08
N LEU A 347 -47.90 -2.68 -13.01
CA LEU A 347 -47.89 -1.92 -11.77
C LEU A 347 -46.60 -2.26 -11.00
N LEU A 348 -45.80 -1.25 -10.67
CA LEU A 348 -44.54 -1.44 -9.96
C LEU A 348 -44.69 -1.11 -8.48
N ILE A 349 -44.40 -2.09 -7.62
CA ILE A 349 -44.28 -1.96 -6.17
C ILE A 349 -42.79 -1.93 -5.81
N ARG A 350 -42.38 -0.99 -4.96
CA ARG A 350 -41.01 -0.88 -4.44
C ARG A 350 -41.02 -1.01 -2.92
N ILE A 351 -40.32 -2.00 -2.39
CA ILE A 351 -40.01 -2.12 -0.97
C ILE A 351 -38.70 -1.38 -0.74
N ARG A 352 -38.70 -0.31 0.07
CA ARG A 352 -37.56 0.61 0.19
C ARG A 352 -37.01 0.65 1.61
N GLU A 353 -35.69 0.73 1.73
CA GLU A 353 -35.04 1.09 3.00
C GLU A 353 -35.20 2.59 3.34
N PRO A 354 -35.22 2.98 4.63
CA PRO A 354 -35.76 4.26 5.09
C PRO A 354 -35.01 5.51 4.62
N LYS A 355 -33.71 5.44 4.28
CA LYS A 355 -32.93 6.63 3.88
C LYS A 355 -32.92 6.90 2.37
N LEU A 356 -33.74 6.20 1.59
CA LEU A 356 -33.79 6.40 0.15
C LEU A 356 -34.68 7.58 -0.25
N PRO A 357 -34.30 8.36 -1.28
CA PRO A 357 -35.12 9.46 -1.76
C PRO A 357 -36.45 8.94 -2.35
N PRO A 358 -37.52 9.78 -2.36
CA PRO A 358 -38.79 9.42 -2.99
C PRO A 358 -38.63 9.12 -4.49
N VAL A 359 -39.43 8.18 -4.98
CA VAL A 359 -39.46 7.79 -6.41
C VAL A 359 -40.90 7.90 -6.93
N LYS A 360 -41.05 8.42 -8.15
CA LYS A 360 -42.35 8.63 -8.82
C LYS A 360 -42.75 7.41 -9.66
N ASN A 361 -44.03 7.32 -9.99
CA ASN A 361 -44.62 6.29 -10.88
C ASN A 361 -44.48 4.85 -10.36
N CYS A 362 -44.63 4.67 -9.05
CA CYS A 362 -44.64 3.36 -8.38
C CYS A 362 -45.36 3.45 -7.03
N ILE A 363 -45.84 2.32 -6.52
CA ILE A 363 -46.27 2.19 -5.12
C ILE A 363 -45.03 1.93 -4.27
N SER A 364 -44.86 2.62 -3.15
CA SER A 364 -43.70 2.44 -2.26
C SER A 364 -44.12 2.00 -0.86
N PHE A 365 -43.52 0.93 -0.36
CA PHE A 365 -43.60 0.51 1.04
C PHE A 365 -42.24 0.70 1.69
N ILE A 366 -42.19 1.51 2.74
CA ILE A 366 -40.93 1.89 3.40
C ILE A 366 -40.74 1.06 4.66
N ARG A 367 -39.59 0.39 4.78
CA ARG A 367 -39.18 -0.31 5.99
C ARG A 367 -38.93 0.69 7.13
N LYS A 368 -39.25 0.31 8.37
CA LYS A 368 -38.92 1.09 9.56
C LYS A 368 -37.41 1.18 9.79
N ASP A 369 -36.69 0.10 9.46
CA ASP A 369 -35.22 0.06 9.48
C ASP A 369 -34.67 -1.00 8.50
N SER A 370 -33.39 -0.88 8.16
CA SER A 370 -32.71 -1.75 7.20
C SER A 370 -32.17 -3.04 7.80
N VAL A 371 -32.20 -3.22 9.13
CA VAL A 371 -31.45 -4.30 9.80
C VAL A 371 -32.36 -5.39 10.38
N ARG A 372 -33.42 -5.02 11.09
CA ARG A 372 -34.27 -5.93 11.86
C ARG A 372 -35.23 -6.70 10.94
N LEU A 373 -35.32 -8.01 11.16
CA LEU A 373 -36.24 -8.90 10.43
C LEU A 373 -37.71 -8.62 10.75
N GLN A 374 -38.04 -8.10 11.93
CA GLN A 374 -39.40 -7.65 12.25
C GLN A 374 -39.85 -6.51 11.34
N SER A 375 -38.94 -5.57 11.01
CA SER A 375 -39.26 -4.50 10.07
C SER A 375 -39.58 -5.06 8.69
N LEU A 376 -38.81 -6.06 8.23
CA LEU A 376 -39.08 -6.72 6.95
C LEU A 376 -40.41 -7.48 6.97
N THR A 377 -40.67 -8.24 8.04
CA THR A 377 -41.93 -8.97 8.25
C THR A 377 -43.13 -8.04 8.15
N CYS A 378 -43.08 -6.89 8.83
CA CYS A 378 -44.16 -5.89 8.78
C CYS A 378 -44.39 -5.35 7.35
N THR A 379 -43.32 -5.06 6.61
CA THR A 379 -43.43 -4.54 5.25
C THR A 379 -43.96 -5.60 4.27
N ILE A 380 -43.53 -6.87 4.38
CA ILE A 380 -44.07 -7.96 3.56
C ILE A 380 -45.57 -8.15 3.82
N LYS A 381 -46.01 -8.08 5.09
CA LYS A 381 -47.43 -8.11 5.46
C LYS A 381 -48.22 -6.98 4.78
N GLN A 382 -47.70 -5.76 4.77
CA GLN A 382 -48.33 -4.62 4.10
C GLN A 382 -48.47 -4.85 2.58
N VAL A 383 -47.42 -5.38 1.93
CA VAL A 383 -47.45 -5.70 0.50
C VAL A 383 -48.50 -6.77 0.20
N LEU A 384 -48.56 -7.85 0.97
CA LEU A 384 -49.56 -8.92 0.77
C LEU A 384 -50.99 -8.42 0.96
N ARG A 385 -51.25 -7.59 1.98
CA ARG A 385 -52.56 -6.96 2.19
C ARG A 385 -52.96 -6.08 1.01
N TYR A 386 -52.02 -5.27 0.50
CA TYR A 386 -52.26 -4.46 -0.70
C TYR A 386 -52.58 -5.30 -1.93
N LEU A 387 -51.95 -6.48 -2.06
CA LEU A 387 -52.22 -7.44 -3.12
C LEU A 387 -53.47 -8.32 -2.88
N GLY A 388 -54.22 -8.07 -1.80
CA GLY A 388 -55.44 -8.81 -1.45
C GLY A 388 -55.17 -10.25 -1.01
N LYS A 389 -54.08 -10.49 -0.26
CA LYS A 389 -53.67 -11.82 0.21
C LYS A 389 -53.57 -11.87 1.74
N ASP A 390 -53.81 -13.07 2.27
CA ASP A 390 -53.60 -13.37 3.69
C ASP A 390 -52.12 -13.20 4.07
N ASP A 391 -51.90 -12.53 5.20
CA ASP A 391 -50.58 -12.22 5.74
C ASP A 391 -50.32 -12.87 7.12
N SER A 392 -51.29 -13.67 7.62
CA SER A 392 -51.23 -14.29 8.95
C SER A 392 -49.98 -15.16 9.16
N LYS A 393 -49.54 -15.87 8.11
CA LYS A 393 -48.39 -16.79 8.13
C LYS A 393 -47.03 -16.12 7.95
N VAL A 394 -46.96 -14.80 7.76
CA VAL A 394 -45.68 -14.12 7.52
C VAL A 394 -44.91 -13.96 8.83
N ASN A 395 -43.77 -14.65 8.94
CA ASN A 395 -42.82 -14.53 10.04
C ASN A 395 -41.39 -14.81 9.57
N VAL A 396 -40.68 -13.76 9.15
CA VAL A 396 -39.34 -13.90 8.56
C VAL A 396 -38.33 -14.47 9.55
N GLU A 397 -38.46 -14.17 10.84
CA GLU A 397 -37.56 -14.67 11.89
C GLU A 397 -37.70 -16.19 12.06
N HIS A 398 -38.92 -16.70 11.98
CA HIS A 398 -39.18 -18.13 12.04
C HIS A 398 -38.69 -18.85 10.77
N ASP A 399 -38.92 -18.25 9.60
CA ASP A 399 -38.60 -18.89 8.31
C ASP A 399 -37.15 -18.66 7.85
N GLU A 400 -36.34 -17.91 8.61
CA GLU A 400 -34.99 -17.46 8.25
C GLU A 400 -34.10 -18.62 7.79
N GLN A 401 -34.05 -19.70 8.56
CA GLN A 401 -33.18 -20.86 8.26
C GLN A 401 -33.57 -21.55 6.94
N THR A 402 -34.86 -21.64 6.65
CA THR A 402 -35.39 -22.22 5.41
C THR A 402 -35.05 -21.33 4.21
N ILE A 403 -35.19 -20.01 4.35
CA ILE A 403 -34.86 -19.06 3.27
C ILE A 403 -33.34 -19.09 2.98
N TYR A 404 -32.50 -19.15 4.02
CA TYR A 404 -31.06 -19.29 3.83
C TYR A 404 -30.65 -20.60 3.16
N SER A 405 -31.32 -21.71 3.47
CA SER A 405 -30.99 -22.99 2.84
C SER A 405 -31.33 -22.97 1.34
N GLN A 406 -32.46 -22.38 0.95
CA GLN A 406 -32.84 -22.17 -0.45
C GLN A 406 -31.83 -21.26 -1.18
N LEU A 407 -31.42 -20.16 -0.55
CA LEU A 407 -30.38 -19.28 -1.07
C LEU A 407 -29.05 -19.99 -1.30
N ALA A 408 -28.61 -20.79 -0.32
CA ALA A 408 -27.37 -21.55 -0.42
C ALA A 408 -27.44 -22.56 -1.58
N GLN A 409 -28.55 -23.26 -1.71
CA GLN A 409 -28.77 -24.21 -2.81
C GLN A 409 -28.76 -23.51 -4.18
N LYS A 410 -29.44 -22.37 -4.31
CA LYS A 410 -29.47 -21.55 -5.54
C LYS A 410 -28.10 -20.99 -5.90
N LYS A 411 -27.30 -20.55 -4.91
CA LYS A 411 -25.92 -20.12 -5.11
C LYS A 411 -25.05 -21.27 -5.61
N PHE A 412 -25.20 -22.46 -5.02
CA PHE A 412 -24.49 -23.67 -5.46
C PHE A 412 -24.88 -24.08 -6.88
N GLN A 413 -26.19 -24.12 -7.20
CA GLN A 413 -26.69 -24.43 -8.54
C GLN A 413 -26.21 -23.45 -9.60
N ASN A 414 -25.93 -22.19 -9.23
CA ASN A 414 -25.36 -21.18 -10.12
C ASN A 414 -23.82 -21.10 -10.06
N SER A 415 -23.19 -21.95 -9.25
CA SER A 415 -21.75 -21.98 -9.07
C SER A 415 -21.04 -22.49 -10.33
N LEU A 416 -19.75 -22.16 -10.41
CA LEU A 416 -18.87 -22.64 -11.45
C LEU A 416 -18.73 -24.17 -11.37
N LEU A 417 -18.63 -24.74 -10.16
CA LEU A 417 -18.55 -26.19 -10.00
C LEU A 417 -19.78 -26.90 -10.58
N SER A 418 -20.97 -26.42 -10.22
CA SER A 418 -22.22 -27.07 -10.63
C SER A 418 -22.48 -26.99 -12.13
N ASN A 419 -22.04 -25.92 -12.81
CA ASN A 419 -22.36 -25.70 -14.23
C ASN A 419 -21.22 -26.06 -15.20
N PHE A 420 -19.97 -26.00 -14.74
CA PHE A 420 -18.79 -26.20 -15.59
C PHE A 420 -17.70 -27.00 -14.86
N PRO A 421 -17.97 -28.27 -14.47
CA PRO A 421 -17.02 -29.09 -13.72
C PRO A 421 -15.71 -29.34 -14.48
N ASP A 422 -15.71 -29.36 -15.81
CA ASP A 422 -14.46 -29.48 -16.57
C ASP A 422 -13.59 -28.22 -16.49
N VAL A 423 -14.20 -27.04 -16.38
CA VAL A 423 -13.47 -25.78 -16.21
C VAL A 423 -12.85 -25.73 -14.81
N THR A 424 -13.48 -26.30 -13.79
CA THR A 424 -12.93 -26.32 -12.42
C THR A 424 -11.72 -27.22 -12.26
N LYS A 425 -11.50 -28.19 -13.16
CA LYS A 425 -10.25 -28.96 -13.22
C LYS A 425 -9.02 -28.08 -13.45
N GLU A 426 -9.21 -26.92 -14.08
CA GLU A 426 -8.15 -25.94 -14.27
C GLU A 426 -8.08 -24.89 -13.14
N TRP A 427 -8.80 -25.05 -12.03
CA TRP A 427 -8.75 -24.11 -10.92
C TRP A 427 -7.42 -24.22 -10.16
N ASN A 428 -6.74 -23.08 -9.94
CA ASN A 428 -5.52 -23.07 -9.14
C ASN A 428 -5.85 -22.89 -7.65
N PHE A 429 -6.02 -23.98 -6.92
CA PHE A 429 -6.38 -23.97 -5.49
C PHE A 429 -5.35 -23.26 -4.60
N GLU A 430 -4.06 -23.44 -4.89
CA GLU A 430 -2.99 -22.81 -4.13
C GLU A 430 -3.03 -21.28 -4.23
N LYS A 431 -3.16 -20.74 -5.46
CA LYS A 431 -3.17 -19.28 -5.68
C LYS A 431 -4.50 -18.61 -5.40
N ASN A 432 -5.61 -19.35 -5.39
CA ASN A 432 -6.93 -18.83 -5.05
C ASN A 432 -7.26 -18.95 -3.56
N GLY A 433 -6.48 -19.70 -2.78
CA GLY A 433 -6.65 -19.83 -1.33
C GLY A 433 -8.02 -20.40 -0.97
N ASN A 434 -8.73 -19.75 -0.05
CA ASN A 434 -10.03 -20.22 0.46
C ASN A 434 -11.19 -20.07 -0.53
N LEU A 435 -10.98 -19.42 -1.68
CA LEU A 435 -12.01 -19.26 -2.70
C LEU A 435 -12.13 -20.53 -3.53
N THR A 436 -13.28 -21.20 -3.44
CA THR A 436 -13.57 -22.45 -4.15
C THR A 436 -14.52 -22.23 -5.34
N PRO A 437 -14.51 -23.11 -6.36
CA PRO A 437 -15.44 -23.02 -7.49
C PRO A 437 -16.94 -23.08 -7.12
N GLU A 438 -17.27 -23.70 -5.99
CA GLU A 438 -18.64 -23.81 -5.44
C GLU A 438 -19.19 -22.45 -4.98
N LYS A 439 -18.31 -21.55 -4.60
CA LYS A 439 -18.64 -20.23 -4.04
C LYS A 439 -18.68 -19.13 -5.11
N VAL A 440 -18.30 -19.46 -6.34
CA VAL A 440 -18.15 -18.49 -7.41
C VAL A 440 -19.16 -18.76 -8.50
N SER A 441 -20.05 -17.79 -8.75
CA SER A 441 -21.01 -17.88 -9.85
C SER A 441 -20.32 -18.11 -11.20
N LYS A 442 -20.93 -18.95 -12.05
CA LYS A 442 -20.48 -19.20 -13.44
C LYS A 442 -20.30 -17.93 -14.27
N ALA A 443 -21.03 -16.85 -13.96
CA ALA A 443 -21.01 -15.60 -14.71
C ALA A 443 -20.12 -14.51 -14.07
N SER A 444 -19.36 -14.86 -13.03
CA SER A 444 -18.60 -13.89 -12.25
C SER A 444 -17.53 -13.16 -13.08
N ASN A 445 -17.48 -11.83 -12.96
CA ASN A 445 -16.40 -11.01 -13.54
C ASN A 445 -15.12 -11.03 -12.72
N ARG A 446 -15.08 -11.84 -11.66
CA ARG A 446 -13.93 -12.00 -10.78
C ARG A 446 -12.76 -12.66 -11.50
N ARG A 447 -11.58 -12.04 -11.40
CA ARG A 447 -10.32 -12.59 -11.92
C ARG A 447 -9.70 -13.57 -10.93
N VAL A 448 -9.67 -14.84 -11.28
CA VAL A 448 -9.09 -15.94 -10.48
C VAL A 448 -7.90 -16.56 -11.21
N TRP A 449 -7.08 -17.31 -10.48
CA TRP A 449 -5.96 -18.06 -11.04
C TRP A 449 -6.42 -19.42 -11.57
N TRP A 450 -5.91 -19.76 -12.75
CA TRP A 450 -6.13 -21.02 -13.43
C TRP A 450 -4.79 -21.72 -13.66
N LYS A 451 -4.81 -23.04 -13.78
CA LYS A 451 -3.67 -23.89 -14.10
C LYS A 451 -4.12 -24.99 -15.04
N CYS A 452 -3.57 -25.06 -16.25
CA CYS A 452 -3.92 -26.12 -17.19
C CYS A 452 -3.11 -27.38 -16.93
N SER A 453 -3.47 -28.47 -17.61
CA SER A 453 -2.76 -29.75 -17.55
C SER A 453 -1.27 -29.66 -17.93
N ALA A 454 -0.89 -28.73 -18.81
CA ALA A 454 0.51 -28.46 -19.16
C ALA A 454 1.26 -27.65 -18.08
N GLY A 455 0.64 -27.39 -16.92
CA GLY A 455 1.23 -26.68 -15.79
C GLY A 455 1.25 -25.16 -15.91
N HIS A 456 0.82 -24.58 -17.03
CA HIS A 456 0.81 -23.13 -17.19
C HIS A 456 -0.24 -22.48 -16.30
N GLU A 457 0.14 -21.39 -15.63
CA GLU A 457 -0.72 -20.65 -14.73
C GLU A 457 -1.07 -19.27 -15.28
N TRP A 458 -2.33 -18.87 -15.22
CA TRP A 458 -2.76 -17.54 -15.67
C TRP A 458 -3.91 -17.00 -14.84
N ARG A 459 -4.09 -15.68 -14.88
CA ARG A 459 -5.18 -14.98 -14.20
C ARG A 459 -6.21 -14.48 -15.22
N GLU A 460 -7.46 -14.89 -15.09
CA GLU A 460 -8.56 -14.46 -15.97
C GLU A 460 -9.91 -14.45 -15.27
N ARG A 461 -10.88 -13.71 -15.82
CA ARG A 461 -12.26 -13.68 -15.34
C ARG A 461 -12.94 -15.05 -15.50
N VAL A 462 -13.77 -15.44 -14.52
CA VAL A 462 -14.60 -16.66 -14.61
C VAL A 462 -15.56 -16.61 -15.79
N SER A 463 -16.19 -15.47 -16.04
CA SER A 463 -17.10 -15.29 -17.17
C SER A 463 -16.46 -15.53 -18.54
N GLU A 464 -15.17 -15.24 -18.73
CA GLU A 464 -14.43 -15.52 -19.98
C GLU A 464 -14.13 -17.02 -20.18
N ARG A 465 -14.26 -17.79 -19.09
CA ARG A 465 -14.06 -19.24 -19.02
C ARG A 465 -15.37 -20.02 -19.09
N THR A 466 -16.51 -19.36 -19.18
CA THR A 466 -17.84 -20.00 -19.23
C THR A 466 -18.71 -19.47 -20.36
N ARG A 467 -18.44 -18.25 -20.86
CA ARG A 467 -19.17 -17.68 -22.00
C ARG A 467 -18.82 -18.42 -23.30
N PRO A 468 -19.83 -18.76 -24.13
CA PRO A 468 -19.60 -19.19 -25.50
C PRO A 468 -18.88 -18.07 -26.27
N ASN A 469 -17.94 -18.44 -27.15
CA ASN A 469 -17.36 -17.46 -28.06
C ASN A 469 -18.33 -17.14 -29.23
N LYS A 470 -18.01 -16.12 -30.04
CA LYS A 470 -18.86 -15.66 -31.17
C LYS A 470 -19.21 -16.75 -32.19
N ASN A 471 -18.47 -17.86 -32.20
CA ASN A 471 -18.64 -18.98 -33.14
C ASN A 471 -19.28 -20.19 -32.46
N GLY A 472 -19.86 -20.05 -31.26
CA GLY A 472 -20.52 -21.12 -30.52
C GLY A 472 -19.58 -22.16 -29.91
N HIS A 473 -18.25 -22.00 -30.03
CA HIS A 473 -17.30 -22.94 -29.44
C HIS A 473 -17.03 -22.64 -27.96
N SER A 474 -16.57 -23.69 -27.27
CA SER A 474 -16.31 -23.74 -25.84
C SER A 474 -15.43 -22.60 -25.33
N ALA A 475 -15.54 -22.39 -24.01
CA ALA A 475 -14.79 -21.43 -23.22
C ALA A 475 -13.30 -21.33 -23.60
N THR A 476 -12.74 -20.11 -23.47
CA THR A 476 -11.34 -19.89 -23.80
C THR A 476 -10.42 -20.62 -22.80
N GLY A 477 -9.77 -21.70 -23.25
CA GLY A 477 -8.80 -22.47 -22.45
C GLY A 477 -7.49 -21.71 -22.18
N CYS A 478 -6.42 -22.43 -21.84
CA CYS A 478 -5.12 -21.83 -21.56
C CYS A 478 -4.65 -20.88 -22.69
N PRO A 479 -4.38 -19.59 -22.39
CA PRO A 479 -4.00 -18.61 -23.41
C PRO A 479 -2.62 -18.86 -24.00
N TYR A 480 -1.76 -19.63 -23.32
CA TYR A 480 -0.43 -19.98 -23.79
C TYR A 480 -0.48 -21.18 -24.74
N CYS A 481 -1.18 -22.25 -24.36
CA CYS A 481 -1.39 -23.42 -25.23
C CYS A 481 -2.11 -23.04 -26.53
N SER A 482 -3.09 -22.13 -26.45
CA SER A 482 -3.82 -21.64 -27.63
C SER A 482 -3.08 -20.53 -28.40
N SER A 483 -1.82 -20.23 -28.08
CA SER A 483 -1.01 -19.17 -28.70
C SER A 483 -1.70 -17.79 -28.79
N ARG A 484 -2.52 -17.44 -27.78
CA ARG A 484 -3.11 -16.10 -27.64
C ARG A 484 -2.23 -15.16 -26.83
N ARG A 485 -1.37 -15.71 -25.97
CA ARG A 485 -0.36 -14.98 -25.17
C ARG A 485 1.00 -15.67 -25.29
N VAL A 486 2.05 -14.85 -25.24
CA VAL A 486 3.44 -15.32 -25.20
C VAL A 486 3.78 -15.81 -23.79
N LEU A 487 4.43 -16.95 -23.69
CA LEU A 487 5.09 -17.48 -22.51
C LEU A 487 6.54 -17.81 -22.89
N LYS A 488 7.47 -17.10 -22.28
CA LYS A 488 8.91 -17.29 -22.48
C LYS A 488 9.31 -18.71 -22.06
N GLY A 489 10.11 -19.37 -22.87
CA GLY A 489 10.53 -20.76 -22.69
C GLY A 489 9.52 -21.79 -23.18
N PHE A 490 8.38 -21.37 -23.73
CA PHE A 490 7.34 -22.28 -24.21
C PHE A 490 6.93 -21.99 -25.66
N ASN A 491 6.27 -20.85 -25.92
CA ASN A 491 5.69 -20.55 -27.24
C ASN A 491 6.24 -19.25 -27.86
N ASP A 492 7.26 -18.65 -27.26
CA ASP A 492 7.95 -17.48 -27.81
C ASP A 492 8.85 -17.85 -29.00
N LEU A 493 9.21 -16.85 -29.81
CA LEU A 493 9.96 -17.03 -31.03
C LEU A 493 11.36 -17.59 -30.77
N MET A 494 12.02 -17.18 -29.68
CA MET A 494 13.37 -17.65 -29.34
C MET A 494 13.36 -19.15 -29.06
N THR A 495 12.33 -19.62 -28.35
CA THR A 495 12.16 -21.05 -28.03
C THR A 495 11.73 -21.86 -29.25
N ILE A 496 10.73 -21.41 -30.01
CA ILE A 496 10.15 -22.20 -31.10
C ILE A 496 10.97 -22.15 -32.40
N ARG A 497 11.65 -21.04 -32.69
CA ARG A 497 12.46 -20.84 -33.90
C ARG A 497 13.78 -20.12 -33.58
N PRO A 498 14.70 -20.77 -32.84
CA PRO A 498 16.00 -20.18 -32.52
C PRO A 498 16.82 -19.89 -33.79
N ASP A 499 16.61 -20.64 -34.87
CA ASP A 499 17.23 -20.42 -36.18
C ASP A 499 16.88 -19.05 -36.78
N ILE A 500 15.61 -18.65 -36.67
CA ILE A 500 15.13 -17.35 -37.15
C ILE A 500 15.44 -16.23 -36.15
N ALA A 501 15.39 -16.52 -34.85
CA ALA A 501 15.71 -15.55 -33.80
C ALA A 501 17.16 -15.02 -33.90
N LYS A 502 18.08 -15.77 -34.52
CA LYS A 502 19.45 -15.32 -34.83
C LYS A 502 19.52 -14.16 -35.83
N GLU A 503 18.50 -13.99 -36.67
CA GLU A 503 18.42 -12.88 -37.63
C GLU A 503 17.73 -11.64 -37.04
N TRP A 504 17.46 -11.61 -35.74
CA TRP A 504 16.82 -10.48 -35.10
C TRP A 504 17.80 -9.31 -34.97
N ASP A 505 17.40 -8.12 -35.42
CA ASP A 505 18.19 -6.91 -35.19
C ASP A 505 17.93 -6.36 -33.77
N TYR A 506 18.85 -6.61 -32.84
CA TYR A 506 18.69 -6.17 -31.45
C TYR A 506 18.85 -4.66 -31.25
N ILE A 507 19.52 -3.97 -32.17
CA ILE A 507 19.73 -2.53 -32.09
C ILE A 507 18.44 -1.82 -32.54
N ASP A 508 17.95 -2.15 -33.74
CA ASP A 508 16.83 -1.43 -34.33
C ASP A 508 15.47 -1.84 -33.76
N ASN A 509 15.37 -3.00 -33.10
CA ASN A 509 14.16 -3.39 -32.35
C ASN A 509 14.16 -2.93 -30.88
N GLY A 510 15.25 -2.31 -30.41
CA GLY A 510 15.40 -1.79 -29.06
C GLY A 510 15.09 -2.83 -27.98
N SER A 511 14.12 -2.53 -27.11
CA SER A 511 13.76 -3.40 -25.99
C SER A 511 12.97 -4.66 -26.37
N LEU A 512 12.46 -4.75 -27.61
CA LEU A 512 11.68 -5.90 -28.06
C LEU A 512 12.59 -7.07 -28.44
N LYS A 513 12.48 -8.17 -27.68
CA LYS A 513 13.28 -9.39 -27.90
C LYS A 513 12.45 -10.49 -28.57
N PRO A 514 13.09 -11.46 -29.27
CA PRO A 514 12.40 -12.64 -29.79
C PRO A 514 11.60 -13.40 -28.72
N SER A 515 12.07 -13.41 -27.47
CA SER A 515 11.38 -14.03 -26.34
C SER A 515 10.11 -13.31 -25.88
N ASN A 516 9.76 -12.16 -26.48
CA ASN A 516 8.55 -11.40 -26.17
C ASN A 516 7.45 -11.55 -27.22
N VAL A 517 7.68 -12.32 -28.29
CA VAL A 517 6.77 -12.43 -29.44
C VAL A 517 6.57 -13.89 -29.84
N MET A 518 5.42 -14.21 -30.42
CA MET A 518 5.16 -15.52 -31.03
C MET A 518 5.55 -15.49 -32.50
N SER A 519 5.91 -16.66 -33.07
CA SER A 519 6.21 -16.82 -34.49
C SER A 519 5.07 -16.35 -35.40
N LYS A 520 3.81 -16.59 -35.03
CA LYS A 520 2.64 -16.17 -35.82
C LYS A 520 2.29 -14.67 -35.74
N SER A 521 3.11 -13.84 -35.09
CA SER A 521 2.81 -12.42 -34.88
C SER A 521 2.81 -11.61 -36.18
N SER A 522 1.82 -10.73 -36.36
CA SER A 522 1.77 -9.78 -37.47
C SER A 522 2.63 -8.53 -37.26
N LYS A 523 3.30 -8.41 -36.11
CA LYS A 523 4.17 -7.27 -35.78
C LYS A 523 5.34 -7.20 -36.77
N LYS A 524 5.59 -6.00 -37.32
CA LYS A 524 6.77 -5.72 -38.13
C LYS A 524 7.96 -5.43 -37.22
N VAL A 525 9.10 -6.05 -37.53
CA VAL A 525 10.35 -5.92 -36.79
C VAL A 525 11.51 -5.87 -37.77
N TRP A 526 12.63 -5.33 -37.32
CA TRP A 526 13.89 -5.31 -38.07
C TRP A 526 14.59 -6.66 -38.00
N TRP A 527 15.08 -7.11 -39.14
CA TRP A 527 15.85 -8.32 -39.31
C TRP A 527 17.22 -7.94 -39.87
N ILE A 528 18.25 -8.66 -39.45
CA ILE A 528 19.59 -8.59 -40.03
C ILE A 528 19.96 -9.98 -40.53
N GLY A 529 20.13 -10.09 -41.84
CA GLY A 529 20.44 -11.35 -42.49
C GLY A 529 21.92 -11.70 -42.35
N LYS A 530 22.28 -12.95 -42.61
CA LYS A 530 23.70 -13.36 -42.73
C LYS A 530 24.48 -12.56 -43.80
N CYS A 531 23.78 -11.99 -44.77
CA CYS A 531 24.33 -11.08 -45.77
C CYS A 531 24.66 -9.68 -45.22
N GLY A 532 24.40 -9.40 -43.95
CA GLY A 532 24.60 -8.08 -43.33
C GLY A 532 23.49 -7.06 -43.62
N HIS A 533 22.62 -7.31 -44.60
CA HIS A 533 21.52 -6.39 -44.91
C HIS A 533 20.45 -6.38 -43.81
N LYS A 534 19.97 -5.18 -43.49
CA LYS A 534 18.87 -4.95 -42.55
C LYS A 534 17.55 -4.67 -43.27
N TRP A 535 16.45 -5.30 -42.84
CA TRP A 535 15.13 -5.03 -43.42
C TRP A 535 13.99 -5.19 -42.42
N GLN A 536 12.86 -4.52 -42.66
CA GLN A 536 11.63 -4.74 -41.90
C GLN A 536 10.71 -5.76 -42.58
N SER A 537 10.18 -6.70 -41.79
CA SER A 537 9.08 -7.59 -42.23
C SER A 537 8.24 -8.07 -41.04
N LYS A 538 7.02 -8.58 -41.32
CA LYS A 538 6.17 -9.17 -40.27
C LYS A 538 6.80 -10.47 -39.78
N ILE A 539 6.75 -10.71 -38.46
CA ILE A 539 7.32 -11.93 -37.87
C ILE A 539 6.73 -13.20 -38.48
N TYR A 540 5.40 -13.23 -38.73
CA TYR A 540 4.78 -14.41 -39.33
C TYR A 540 5.31 -14.67 -40.76
N ASP A 541 5.56 -13.63 -41.57
CA ASP A 541 6.05 -13.80 -42.94
C ASP A 541 7.48 -14.39 -42.94
N ARG A 542 8.31 -13.97 -41.97
CA ARG A 542 9.68 -14.49 -41.78
C ARG A 542 9.72 -15.91 -41.22
N THR A 543 8.74 -16.30 -40.39
CA THR A 543 8.79 -17.54 -39.60
C THR A 543 7.88 -18.66 -40.12
N ARG A 544 6.99 -18.39 -41.09
CA ARG A 544 6.15 -19.42 -41.72
C ARG A 544 7.02 -20.57 -42.22
N SER A 545 6.70 -21.79 -41.77
CA SER A 545 7.22 -23.03 -42.36
C SER A 545 6.83 -23.09 -43.83
N THR A 546 7.72 -23.58 -44.69
CA THR A 546 7.43 -23.85 -46.10
C THR A 546 6.35 -24.91 -46.21
N LYS A 547 5.08 -24.51 -46.30
CA LYS A 547 3.97 -25.43 -46.58
C LYS A 547 3.56 -25.26 -48.04
N LYS A 548 3.29 -26.40 -48.69
CA LYS A 548 2.58 -26.45 -49.96
C LYS A 548 1.17 -25.93 -49.70
N ASP A 549 0.70 -24.98 -50.50
CA ASP A 549 -0.71 -24.60 -50.48
C ASP A 549 -1.59 -25.72 -51.05
N SER A 550 -2.91 -25.55 -51.01
CA SER A 550 -3.89 -26.49 -51.58
C SER A 550 -3.75 -26.70 -53.10
N LYS A 551 -2.84 -25.98 -53.77
CA LYS A 551 -2.47 -26.11 -55.19
C LYS A 551 -1.03 -26.59 -55.36
N GLY A 552 -0.38 -27.11 -54.31
CA GLY A 552 0.97 -27.67 -54.35
C GLY A 552 2.11 -26.64 -54.36
N ARG A 553 1.84 -25.33 -54.28
CA ARG A 553 2.85 -24.27 -54.39
C ARG A 553 3.57 -24.07 -53.06
N VAL A 554 4.90 -24.11 -53.09
CA VAL A 554 5.73 -23.89 -51.89
C VAL A 554 5.83 -22.39 -51.61
N LYS A 555 5.15 -21.90 -50.57
CA LYS A 555 5.34 -20.52 -50.11
C LYS A 555 6.56 -20.48 -49.18
N LYS A 556 7.73 -20.12 -49.73
CA LYS A 556 8.99 -20.02 -48.99
C LYS A 556 8.94 -18.87 -47.97
N ALA A 557 9.57 -19.03 -46.82
CA ALA A 557 9.72 -17.94 -45.85
C ALA A 557 10.44 -16.77 -46.52
N THR A 558 9.96 -15.54 -46.31
CA THR A 558 10.56 -14.34 -46.93
C THR A 558 11.90 -14.02 -46.26
N GLY A 559 13.01 -14.12 -47.00
CA GLY A 559 14.34 -13.75 -46.52
C GLY A 559 14.69 -12.28 -46.76
N CYS A 560 15.98 -11.98 -46.90
CA CYS A 560 16.46 -10.66 -47.23
C CYS A 560 15.88 -10.20 -48.59
N PRO A 561 15.11 -9.10 -48.64
CA PRO A 561 14.43 -8.66 -49.86
C PRO A 561 15.38 -8.11 -50.92
N TYR A 562 16.60 -7.71 -50.52
CA TYR A 562 17.64 -7.24 -51.43
C TYR A 562 18.31 -8.42 -52.14
N CYS A 563 18.71 -9.47 -51.41
CA CYS A 563 19.27 -10.69 -52.00
C CYS A 563 18.30 -11.39 -52.96
N SER A 564 16.99 -11.28 -52.73
CA SER A 564 15.96 -11.85 -53.59
C SER A 564 15.46 -10.90 -54.68
N ASN A 565 16.06 -9.71 -54.85
CA ASN A 565 15.65 -8.69 -55.83
C ASN A 565 14.16 -8.31 -55.75
N HIS A 566 13.60 -8.28 -54.54
CA HIS A 566 12.27 -7.72 -54.27
C HIS A 566 12.34 -6.26 -53.82
N LYS A 567 13.51 -5.79 -53.37
CA LYS A 567 13.82 -4.38 -53.08
C LYS A 567 15.18 -4.01 -53.64
N VAL A 568 15.33 -2.73 -53.99
CA VAL A 568 16.61 -2.14 -54.43
C VAL A 568 17.42 -1.72 -53.21
N LEU A 569 18.72 -2.00 -53.26
CA LEU A 569 19.76 -1.50 -52.37
C LEU A 569 20.88 -0.96 -53.27
N ALA A 570 21.03 0.37 -53.26
CA ALA A 570 22.08 1.06 -53.99
C ALA A 570 23.46 0.56 -53.54
N GLY A 571 24.37 0.34 -54.50
CA GLY A 571 25.68 -0.25 -54.26
C GLY A 571 25.68 -1.79 -54.19
N PHE A 572 24.52 -2.46 -54.35
CA PHE A 572 24.44 -3.92 -54.25
C PHE A 572 23.71 -4.56 -55.43
N ASN A 573 22.40 -4.30 -55.57
CA ASN A 573 21.55 -4.96 -56.58
C ASN A 573 20.80 -3.98 -57.49
N ASP A 574 21.07 -2.69 -57.36
CA ASP A 574 20.57 -1.67 -58.26
C ASP A 574 21.19 -1.76 -59.67
N LEU A 575 20.56 -1.09 -60.63
CA LEU A 575 20.98 -1.10 -62.03
C LEU A 575 22.36 -0.47 -62.21
N ALA A 576 22.69 0.62 -61.51
CA ALA A 576 24.00 1.27 -61.62
C ALA A 576 25.13 0.34 -61.22
N THR A 577 24.96 -0.38 -60.11
CA THR A 577 25.97 -1.32 -59.62
C THR A 577 26.04 -2.57 -60.48
N LYS A 578 24.89 -3.14 -60.87
CA LYS A 578 24.88 -4.44 -61.56
C LYS A 578 25.12 -4.33 -63.06
N ARG A 579 24.74 -3.23 -63.69
CA ARG A 579 24.80 -3.01 -65.15
C ARG A 579 25.29 -1.61 -65.52
N PRO A 580 26.51 -1.22 -65.08
CA PRO A 580 27.09 0.07 -65.44
C PRO A 580 27.24 0.24 -66.96
N ASP A 581 27.38 -0.87 -67.69
CA ASP A 581 27.46 -0.91 -69.15
C ASP A 581 26.21 -0.38 -69.87
N ILE A 582 25.04 -0.49 -69.23
CA ILE A 582 23.76 0.02 -69.77
C ILE A 582 23.43 1.40 -69.21
N VAL A 583 23.85 1.70 -67.98
CA VAL A 583 23.56 2.99 -67.33
C VAL A 583 24.09 4.19 -68.11
N LYS A 584 25.16 4.02 -68.90
CA LYS A 584 25.66 5.07 -69.81
C LYS A 584 24.60 5.56 -70.83
N PHE A 585 23.58 4.75 -71.12
CA PHE A 585 22.48 5.11 -72.01
C PHE A 585 21.26 5.66 -71.28
N TRP A 586 21.34 5.91 -69.96
CA TRP A 586 20.21 6.42 -69.20
C TRP A 586 19.95 7.89 -69.50
N ASN A 587 18.72 8.25 -69.86
CA ASN A 587 18.35 9.65 -70.07
C ASN A 587 17.98 10.30 -68.73
N TYR A 588 18.89 11.08 -68.15
CA TYR A 588 18.70 11.68 -66.82
C TYR A 588 17.65 12.80 -66.81
N GLU A 589 17.48 13.51 -67.93
CA GLU A 589 16.55 14.63 -68.05
C GLU A 589 15.10 14.13 -68.12
N LYS A 590 14.83 13.14 -68.98
CA LYS A 590 13.46 12.65 -69.25
C LYS A 590 12.93 11.65 -68.24
N ASN A 591 13.78 11.11 -67.36
CA ASN A 591 13.37 10.11 -66.38
C ASN A 591 12.84 10.67 -65.06
N ASN A 592 12.43 11.94 -65.03
CA ASN A 592 11.74 12.56 -63.88
C ASN A 592 12.48 12.31 -62.55
N ASN A 593 13.79 12.52 -62.54
CA ASN A 593 14.70 12.31 -61.42
C ASN A 593 14.89 10.86 -60.94
N LEU A 594 14.31 9.86 -61.61
CA LEU A 594 14.56 8.45 -61.29
C LEU A 594 16.01 8.09 -61.61
N LYS A 595 16.75 7.62 -60.61
CA LYS A 595 18.16 7.25 -60.77
C LYS A 595 18.31 5.76 -61.07
N PRO A 596 19.34 5.37 -61.84
CA PRO A 596 19.68 3.95 -62.03
C PRO A 596 19.95 3.21 -60.71
N SER A 597 20.41 3.92 -59.67
CA SER A 597 20.61 3.36 -58.33
C SER A 597 19.31 3.03 -57.57
N GLU A 598 18.14 3.39 -58.10
CA GLU A 598 16.82 3.22 -57.48
C GLU A 598 15.96 2.15 -58.15
N VAL A 599 16.51 1.44 -59.15
CA VAL A 599 15.81 0.42 -59.95
C VAL A 599 16.61 -0.87 -60.03
N LEU A 600 15.92 -2.00 -60.19
CA LEU A 600 16.56 -3.30 -60.41
C LEU A 600 16.79 -3.55 -61.91
N PRO A 601 17.85 -4.28 -62.30
CA PRO A 601 18.03 -4.77 -63.67
C PRO A 601 16.83 -5.55 -64.21
N GLY A 602 16.12 -6.28 -63.35
CA GLY A 602 14.93 -7.06 -63.72
C GLY A 602 13.62 -6.28 -63.76
N SER A 603 13.65 -4.95 -63.65
CA SER A 603 12.44 -4.12 -63.56
C SER A 603 11.68 -4.02 -64.89
N HIS A 604 10.36 -4.20 -64.86
CA HIS A 604 9.47 -3.95 -66.00
C HIS A 604 9.12 -2.47 -66.19
N LYS A 605 9.70 -1.57 -65.38
CA LYS A 605 9.47 -0.13 -65.52
C LYS A 605 10.08 0.35 -66.84
N LYS A 606 9.27 1.08 -67.64
CA LYS A 606 9.73 1.75 -68.85
C LYS A 606 10.35 3.10 -68.49
N VAL A 607 11.50 3.37 -69.08
CA VAL A 607 12.29 4.60 -68.88
C VAL A 607 12.82 5.06 -70.23
N TRP A 608 13.18 6.33 -70.31
CA TRP A 608 13.85 6.92 -71.46
C TRP A 608 15.33 6.59 -71.44
N TRP A 609 15.84 6.24 -72.60
CA TRP A 609 17.25 5.97 -72.87
C TRP A 609 17.73 6.93 -73.95
N THR A 610 19.02 7.20 -73.99
CA THR A 610 19.67 8.05 -75.00
C THR A 610 21.03 7.47 -75.40
N ASP A 611 21.44 7.65 -76.65
CA ASP A 611 22.77 7.27 -77.14
C ASP A 611 23.72 8.48 -77.25
N ASN A 612 24.98 8.22 -77.63
CA ASN A 612 26.01 9.26 -77.72
C ASN A 612 25.80 10.26 -78.88
N ILE A 613 24.85 10.00 -79.78
CA ILE A 613 24.54 10.85 -80.95
C ILE A 613 23.19 11.56 -80.74
N GLY A 614 22.52 11.32 -79.60
CA GLY A 614 21.29 12.00 -79.19
C GLY A 614 19.99 11.28 -79.54
N ASN A 615 20.03 10.03 -80.02
CA ASN A 615 18.82 9.26 -80.29
C ASN A 615 18.20 8.76 -78.97
N GLU A 616 16.89 8.98 -78.79
CA GLU A 616 16.19 8.62 -77.57
C GLU A 616 15.12 7.54 -77.81
N TRP A 617 14.91 6.64 -76.85
CA TRP A 617 13.82 5.65 -76.91
C TRP A 617 13.25 5.31 -75.54
N PHE A 618 11.99 4.88 -75.49
CA PHE A 618 11.27 4.55 -74.25
C PHE A 618 11.01 3.05 -74.12
N ARG A 619 11.67 2.37 -73.18
CA ARG A 619 11.59 0.90 -73.04
C ARG A 619 11.83 0.40 -71.61
N GLU A 620 11.42 -0.84 -71.35
CA GLU A 620 11.61 -1.52 -70.06
C GLU A 620 13.09 -1.76 -69.73
N ILE A 621 13.46 -1.49 -68.48
CA ILE A 621 14.81 -1.74 -67.95
C ILE A 621 15.24 -3.20 -68.12
N ARG A 622 14.36 -4.16 -67.82
CA ARG A 622 14.61 -5.59 -68.00
C ARG A 622 14.92 -5.96 -69.44
N SER A 623 14.20 -5.36 -70.38
CA SER A 623 14.40 -5.63 -71.80
C SER A 623 15.77 -5.13 -72.26
N GLU A 624 16.16 -3.93 -71.83
CA GLU A 624 17.50 -3.39 -72.11
C GLU A 624 18.61 -4.22 -71.45
N CYS A 625 18.38 -4.68 -70.22
CA CYS A 625 19.32 -5.57 -69.53
C CYS A 625 19.52 -6.91 -70.25
N ASN A 626 18.44 -7.55 -70.71
CA ASN A 626 18.54 -8.88 -71.32
C ASN A 626 19.05 -8.84 -72.76
N TYR A 627 18.77 -7.77 -73.51
CA TYR A 627 19.10 -7.67 -74.93
C TYR A 627 19.82 -6.36 -75.28
N PRO A 628 21.03 -6.12 -74.73
CA PRO A 628 21.77 -4.90 -75.03
C PRO A 628 22.16 -4.83 -76.52
N LYS A 629 22.34 -5.95 -77.24
CA LYS A 629 22.80 -5.94 -78.65
C LYS A 629 21.87 -5.23 -79.66
N CYS A 630 20.68 -4.76 -79.28
CA CYS A 630 19.89 -3.86 -80.13
C CYS A 630 20.54 -2.47 -80.35
N PHE A 631 21.57 -2.09 -79.57
CA PHE A 631 22.32 -0.84 -79.74
C PHE A 631 23.05 -0.76 -81.11
N GLU A 632 23.69 -1.84 -81.56
CA GLU A 632 24.48 -1.82 -82.80
C GLU A 632 23.62 -1.94 -84.06
N ILE A 633 22.51 -2.68 -83.99
CA ILE A 633 21.60 -2.83 -85.13
C ILE A 633 20.84 -1.53 -85.43
N ARG A 634 20.63 -0.66 -84.42
CA ARG A 634 20.04 0.67 -84.62
C ARG A 634 21.02 1.69 -85.21
N LYS A 635 22.35 1.53 -84.99
CA LYS A 635 23.37 2.29 -85.74
C LYS A 635 23.34 1.99 -87.24
N GLN A 636 22.90 0.79 -87.64
CA GLN A 636 22.83 0.38 -89.05
C GLN A 636 21.49 0.66 -89.72
N LYS A 637 20.51 1.22 -89.00
CA LYS A 637 19.24 1.66 -89.59
C LYS A 637 19.15 3.18 -89.62
N ASN A 638 19.95 3.78 -90.48
CA ASN A 638 19.61 4.87 -91.40
C ASN A 638 20.72 4.90 -92.45
N PRO A 639 20.43 4.81 -93.76
CA PRO A 639 19.86 5.98 -94.44
C PRO A 639 18.89 5.65 -95.61
N VAL A 640 17.86 6.49 -95.79
CA VAL A 640 17.52 7.12 -97.09
C VAL A 640 17.01 8.51 -96.77
#